data_AF-A0A9P9ZI96-F1
#
_entry.id   AF-A0A9P9ZI96-F1
#
_cell.length_a   1.000
_cell.length_b   1.000
_cell.length_c   1.000
_cell.angle_alpha   90.00
_cell.angle_beta   90.00
_cell.angle_gamma   90.00
#
_symmetry.space_group_name_H-M   'P 1'
#
loop_
_entity.id
_entity.type
_entity.pdbx_description
1 polymer ?
#
loop_
_entity_poly.entity_id
_entity_poly.type
_entity_poly.pdbx_seq_one_letter_code
_entity_poly.pdbx_strand_id
1 'polypeptide(L)'
;MGASDSKLVFKKGIFRLSEERHIPADDTYWTSFWELPETSEDVFSLFAPADVRRTRDNALENLETLILAVTSRLFVLRHHPSFPDPEIAPDSHALNCIRVLTRILPFLYEKESLQSWEENFFWARRRKRTRTSLIANEVLFDESQEVQPRPPEEFEDAKPLAEELIDTLIDLLFFSDLTVPRQPHGSPKVSYSIWQSGVGCATSIPTTKEHESNRCEILRLLLTLTSQSMYLSPSVLPLKGTRALTHITTCPDKQVVLSVLCSLLNTTLKYNPATWRVPYNTLVFKDPKQILVTYTLQFLLVVLLYPVPEEPGVLTPKNFYRHFAGRLHRPQDFQFIVDGMTRILHQPLQANASYIPGAQNSVRFAPETIMLFWELTQCNKRFRSFMIDTERAHDFVIFVLFYALEYKGDASKQGVVRMCAFLLQTLSAEKNFGINLNKMFEAQETLPPAIRITGFRGTYADFLIQSIYNLITKSQGKLTVIYPALLAVINNISAYLEGLSGSTCNRLIQLYNSMSSPSFLMANETNHNLLRSLLESINAIVEHQYKKNPHFIYSIIRNRKRFEALRSFTLESGQEEIERRNRRKKEAAASNDPLETNSTRSSLDSLRSPTASVTRVPTLHDVPEDGAFAVGDDDDDSDDEQRPTPSPSSHSENPSRASSVEPHADGSDVPRQLRGMSEKARGKMPAEPRFSRQNSTTSLGGYSISGQSQTGAFEPTAEWIDSWLPELPLHTILTLINQLTALLPRQSIATDSPTPAVLQRIQEIQLVGVDASPVRVHMFEWSPMALGWYESLLWGFVFASEMQVARGTVGIWNTTNIKLFHVQQTAAQGPSLTSPRGAVDAVGSNIVSRIGAINLRGAAGSAVPPGGAQAPRRSG
;
A
#
# COMPACT_ATOMS: atom_id res chain seq x y z
N MET A 1 17.35 24.89 38.05
CA MET A 1 16.35 25.79 37.41
C MET A 1 15.03 25.05 37.34
N GLY A 2 13.90 25.74 37.16
CA GLY A 2 12.60 25.08 36.98
C GLY A 2 12.43 24.56 35.55
N ALA A 3 11.60 23.53 35.36
CA ALA A 3 11.31 22.95 34.04
C ALA A 3 10.78 23.99 33.02
N SER A 4 10.11 25.05 33.48
CA SER A 4 9.68 26.17 32.64
C SER A 4 10.84 27.04 32.16
N ASP A 5 11.88 27.23 32.98
CA ASP A 5 13.05 28.04 32.64
C ASP A 5 13.88 27.34 31.57
N SER A 6 14.15 26.04 31.74
CA SER A 6 14.89 25.21 30.78
C SER A 6 14.25 25.26 29.39
N LYS A 7 12.92 25.18 29.33
CA LYS A 7 12.13 25.24 28.07
C LYS A 7 12.17 26.63 27.43
N LEU A 8 12.21 27.70 28.23
CA LEU A 8 12.41 29.07 27.73
C LEU A 8 13.83 29.27 27.17
N VAL A 9 14.86 28.76 27.86
CA VAL A 9 16.25 28.84 27.40
C VAL A 9 16.44 28.04 26.10
N PHE A 10 15.94 26.81 26.03
CA PHE A 10 15.97 25.98 24.81
C PHE A 10 15.27 26.68 23.64
N LYS A 11 14.10 27.30 23.87
CA LYS A 11 13.39 28.05 22.82
C LYS A 11 14.14 29.31 22.36
N LYS A 12 14.79 30.05 23.26
CA LYS A 12 15.71 31.14 22.87
C LYS A 12 16.88 30.60 22.05
N GLY A 13 17.43 29.45 22.42
CA GLY A 13 18.48 28.78 21.68
C GLY A 13 18.07 28.40 20.25
N ILE A 14 16.83 27.92 20.06
CA ILE A 14 16.26 27.64 18.74
C ILE A 14 16.19 28.90 17.85
N PHE A 15 15.83 30.07 18.41
CA PHE A 15 15.80 31.30 17.61
C PHE A 15 17.21 31.75 17.18
N ARG A 16 18.23 31.62 18.06
CA ARG A 16 19.64 31.95 17.75
C ARG A 16 20.14 31.25 16.47
N LEU A 17 19.73 29.99 16.22
CA LEU A 17 20.06 29.24 14.99
C LEU A 17 19.75 30.01 13.69
N SER A 18 18.75 30.88 13.73
CA SER A 18 18.19 31.58 12.56
C SER A 18 18.42 33.10 12.54
N GLU A 19 18.92 33.64 13.66
CA GLU A 19 19.13 35.08 13.90
C GLU A 19 20.63 35.43 13.87
N GLU A 20 21.48 34.51 14.34
CA GLU A 20 22.93 34.57 14.24
C GLU A 20 23.41 33.73 13.05
N ARG A 21 24.59 34.02 12.48
CA ARG A 21 25.15 33.34 11.30
C ARG A 21 26.56 32.85 11.63
N HIS A 22 26.92 31.66 11.18
CA HIS A 22 28.21 31.02 11.47
C HIS A 22 28.52 30.89 12.98
N ILE A 23 27.59 30.32 13.76
CA ILE A 23 27.81 30.04 15.19
C ILE A 23 29.01 29.06 15.33
N PRO A 24 30.04 29.36 16.15
CA PRO A 24 31.24 28.52 16.25
C PRO A 24 30.94 27.08 16.68
N ALA A 25 31.61 26.09 16.09
CA ALA A 25 31.34 24.66 16.36
C ALA A 25 31.75 24.18 17.76
N ASP A 26 32.56 24.97 18.45
CA ASP A 26 33.06 24.80 19.82
C ASP A 26 32.23 25.57 20.87
N ASP A 27 31.22 26.35 20.46
CA ASP A 27 30.34 27.10 21.35
C ASP A 27 29.52 26.14 22.25
N THR A 28 29.58 26.34 23.58
CA THR A 28 28.85 25.53 24.57
C THR A 28 27.34 25.60 24.40
N TYR A 29 26.84 26.59 23.67
CA TYR A 29 25.48 26.63 23.10
C TYR A 29 25.00 25.30 22.52
N TRP A 30 25.84 24.55 21.80
CA TRP A 30 25.41 23.29 21.19
C TRP A 30 25.00 22.23 22.20
N THR A 31 25.55 22.25 23.42
CA THR A 31 25.21 21.25 24.45
C THR A 31 23.76 21.37 24.91
N SER A 32 23.20 22.58 24.84
CA SER A 32 21.81 22.87 25.20
C SER A 32 20.79 22.03 24.39
N PHE A 33 21.15 21.56 23.20
CA PHE A 33 20.28 20.70 22.37
C PHE A 33 20.17 19.26 22.87
N TRP A 34 21.08 18.78 23.72
CA TRP A 34 20.98 17.48 24.38
C TRP A 34 20.79 17.53 25.90
N GLU A 35 21.12 18.65 26.55
CA GLU A 35 20.97 18.83 28.00
C GLU A 35 19.63 19.45 28.44
N LEU A 36 18.98 20.32 27.64
CA LEU A 36 17.76 21.02 28.07
C LEU A 36 16.42 20.28 27.80
N PRO A 37 16.25 19.47 26.74
CA PRO A 37 14.96 18.81 26.50
C PRO A 37 14.71 17.66 27.49
N GLU A 38 13.62 17.73 28.24
CA GLU A 38 13.21 16.64 29.15
C GLU A 38 12.53 15.51 28.35
N THR A 39 11.61 15.87 27.46
CA THR A 39 10.77 14.94 26.70
C THR A 39 10.85 15.14 25.19
N SER A 40 10.37 14.15 24.43
CA SER A 40 10.16 14.30 22.99
C SER A 40 9.04 15.29 22.64
N GLU A 41 8.11 15.57 23.56
CA GLU A 41 7.08 16.60 23.39
C GLU A 41 7.69 18.01 23.41
N ASP A 42 8.70 18.25 24.25
CA ASP A 42 9.42 19.53 24.32
C ASP A 42 10.11 19.87 22.99
N VAL A 43 10.84 18.92 22.39
CA VAL A 43 11.52 19.13 21.10
C VAL A 43 10.51 19.43 19.99
N PHE A 44 9.39 18.70 19.92
CA PHE A 44 8.41 18.82 18.84
C PHE A 44 7.45 20.02 19.01
N SER A 45 7.30 20.55 20.22
CA SER A 45 6.47 21.74 20.52
C SER A 45 7.27 23.06 20.54
N LEU A 46 8.52 23.05 21.00
CA LEU A 46 9.35 24.24 21.11
C LEU A 46 10.11 24.57 19.82
N PHE A 47 10.54 23.56 19.06
CA PHE A 47 11.17 23.74 17.74
C PHE A 47 10.08 23.64 16.65
N ALA A 48 9.45 24.75 16.29
CA ALA A 48 8.29 24.73 15.41
C ALA A 48 8.68 24.51 13.93
N PRO A 49 7.76 24.03 13.06
CA PRO A 49 8.04 23.80 11.64
C PRO A 49 8.43 25.06 10.86
N ALA A 50 8.09 26.25 11.37
CA ALA A 50 8.49 27.53 10.82
C ALA A 50 9.95 27.87 11.20
N ASP A 51 10.38 27.51 12.41
CA ASP A 51 11.73 27.80 12.90
C ASP A 51 12.76 26.90 12.21
N VAL A 52 12.47 25.59 12.07
CA VAL A 52 13.34 24.66 11.33
C VAL A 52 13.53 25.12 9.88
N ARG A 53 12.46 25.57 9.22
CA ARG A 53 12.55 26.13 7.86
C ARG A 53 13.32 27.45 7.82
N ARG A 54 13.11 28.36 8.77
CA ARG A 54 13.86 29.62 8.85
C ARG A 54 15.36 29.36 8.98
N THR A 55 15.79 28.41 9.83
CA THR A 55 17.19 28.00 9.92
C THR A 55 17.67 27.38 8.61
N ARG A 56 16.96 26.39 8.04
CA ARG A 56 17.31 25.75 6.76
C ARG A 56 17.46 26.74 5.60
N ASP A 57 16.63 27.78 5.57
CA ASP A 57 16.52 28.70 4.44
C ASP A 57 17.39 29.95 4.59
N ASN A 58 17.66 30.39 5.83
CA ASN A 58 18.45 31.60 6.11
C ASN A 58 19.85 31.34 6.70
N ALA A 59 20.10 30.17 7.29
CA ALA A 59 21.29 29.85 8.10
C ALA A 59 21.63 28.34 8.04
N LEU A 60 21.78 27.79 6.82
CA LEU A 60 22.03 26.37 6.59
C LEU A 60 23.30 25.86 7.27
N GLU A 61 24.33 26.71 7.37
CA GLU A 61 25.59 26.41 8.06
C GLU A 61 25.38 26.13 9.56
N ASN A 62 24.48 26.85 10.24
CA ASN A 62 24.15 26.56 11.64
C ASN A 62 23.41 25.22 11.76
N LEU A 63 22.67 24.81 10.73
CA LEU A 63 21.99 23.52 10.68
C LEU A 63 22.97 22.37 10.40
N GLU A 64 23.97 22.58 9.53
CA GLU A 64 25.13 21.68 9.37
C GLU A 64 25.84 21.47 10.71
N THR A 65 26.22 22.56 11.40
CA THR A 65 26.91 22.50 12.70
C THR A 65 26.04 21.81 13.76
N LEU A 66 24.73 22.08 13.81
CA LEU A 66 23.80 21.39 14.70
C LEU A 66 23.79 19.87 14.45
N ILE A 67 23.68 19.45 13.18
CA ILE A 67 23.67 18.03 12.81
C ILE A 67 25.00 17.37 13.16
N LEU A 68 26.13 18.02 12.87
CA LEU A 68 27.46 17.53 13.22
C LEU A 68 27.65 17.42 14.74
N ALA A 69 27.17 18.39 15.52
CA ALA A 69 27.26 18.38 16.97
C ALA A 69 26.47 17.21 17.59
N VAL A 70 25.18 17.06 17.24
CA VAL A 70 24.34 15.99 17.82
C VAL A 70 24.73 14.59 17.33
N THR A 71 25.19 14.44 16.07
CA THR A 71 25.71 13.15 15.59
C THR A 71 27.05 12.81 16.22
N SER A 72 27.99 13.76 16.32
CA SER A 72 29.26 13.58 17.03
C SER A 72 29.03 13.18 18.49
N ARG A 73 28.13 13.86 19.21
CA ARG A 73 27.76 13.51 20.59
C ARG A 73 27.20 12.10 20.69
N LEU A 74 26.34 11.69 19.76
CA LEU A 74 25.79 10.32 19.70
C LEU A 74 26.88 9.27 19.44
N PHE A 75 27.82 9.54 18.52
CA PHE A 75 28.96 8.66 18.23
C PHE A 75 29.91 8.51 19.43
N VAL A 76 30.18 9.61 20.14
CA VAL A 76 30.98 9.60 21.37
C VAL A 76 30.30 8.77 22.46
N LEU A 77 29.00 8.99 22.72
CA LEU A 77 28.24 8.24 23.73
C LEU A 77 28.20 6.73 23.41
N ARG A 78 27.94 6.36 22.15
CA ARG A 78 28.00 4.96 21.64
C ARG A 78 29.36 4.28 21.87
N HIS A 79 30.45 5.02 22.05
CA HIS A 79 31.79 4.48 22.34
C HIS A 79 32.29 4.75 23.78
N HIS A 80 31.53 5.49 24.59
CA HIS A 80 31.98 5.93 25.91
C HIS A 80 32.02 4.77 26.94
N PRO A 81 33.11 4.59 27.71
CA PRO A 81 33.28 3.45 28.60
C PRO A 81 32.22 3.36 29.71
N SER A 82 31.67 4.47 30.20
CA SER A 82 30.60 4.47 31.21
C SER A 82 29.18 4.40 30.64
N PHE A 83 28.94 4.73 29.35
CA PHE A 83 27.58 4.90 28.83
C PHE A 83 26.74 3.59 28.85
N PRO A 84 25.45 3.63 29.25
CA PRO A 84 24.76 4.76 29.88
C PRO A 84 25.11 4.86 31.37
N ASP A 85 25.43 6.08 31.82
CA ASP A 85 25.69 6.43 33.22
C ASP A 85 24.98 7.75 33.57
N PRO A 86 24.14 7.83 34.62
CA PRO A 86 23.29 9.01 34.88
C PRO A 86 24.02 10.34 35.11
N GLU A 87 25.32 10.33 35.43
CA GLU A 87 26.10 11.54 35.71
C GLU A 87 27.17 11.78 34.65
N ILE A 88 27.90 10.74 34.26
CA ILE A 88 29.08 10.83 33.38
C ILE A 88 28.68 10.77 31.90
N ALA A 89 27.69 9.93 31.55
CA ALA A 89 27.25 9.74 30.17
C ALA A 89 25.76 9.36 30.08
N PRO A 90 24.85 10.33 30.29
CA PRO A 90 23.42 10.07 30.33
C PRO A 90 22.84 9.51 29.03
N ASP A 91 21.88 8.59 29.14
CA ASP A 91 21.08 8.10 28.01
C ASP A 91 20.17 9.20 27.45
N SER A 92 19.66 10.08 28.32
CA SER A 92 18.90 11.28 27.96
C SER A 92 19.61 12.13 26.89
N HIS A 93 20.93 12.28 26.94
CA HIS A 93 21.70 13.02 25.95
C HIS A 93 21.66 12.34 24.57
N ALA A 94 21.78 11.01 24.51
CA ALA A 94 21.66 10.24 23.27
C ALA A 94 20.23 10.31 22.72
N LEU A 95 19.21 10.16 23.59
CA LEU A 95 17.80 10.28 23.22
C LEU A 95 17.46 11.70 22.73
N ASN A 96 18.03 12.75 23.31
CA ASN A 96 17.82 14.13 22.84
C ASN A 96 18.48 14.41 21.50
N CYS A 97 19.70 13.89 21.26
CA CYS A 97 20.30 13.92 19.91
C CYS A 97 19.39 13.23 18.88
N ILE A 98 18.81 12.07 19.25
CA ILE A 98 17.84 11.34 18.41
C ILE A 98 16.56 12.16 18.17
N ARG A 99 15.99 12.79 19.20
CA ARG A 99 14.79 13.64 19.10
C ARG A 99 15.01 14.84 18.18
N VAL A 100 16.15 15.53 18.31
CA VAL A 100 16.51 16.69 17.46
C VAL A 100 16.69 16.25 16.01
N LEU A 101 17.42 15.16 15.73
CA LEU A 101 17.56 14.61 14.37
C LEU A 101 16.21 14.22 13.76
N THR A 102 15.35 13.55 14.55
CA THR A 102 13.98 13.17 14.13
C THR A 102 13.14 14.40 13.77
N ARG A 103 13.40 15.54 14.41
CA ARG A 103 12.69 16.79 14.13
C ARG A 103 13.17 17.50 12.86
N ILE A 104 14.48 17.55 12.60
CA ILE A 104 15.03 18.40 11.52
C ILE A 104 15.11 17.71 10.15
N LEU A 105 15.41 16.40 10.09
CA LEU A 105 15.62 15.67 8.84
C LEU A 105 14.46 15.77 7.82
N PRO A 106 13.16 15.68 8.19
CA PRO A 106 12.04 15.81 7.25
C PRO A 106 12.03 17.13 6.47
N PHE A 107 12.49 18.22 7.11
CA PHE A 107 12.52 19.55 6.49
C PHE A 107 13.72 19.74 5.55
N LEU A 108 14.75 18.90 5.62
CA LEU A 108 15.81 18.84 4.62
C LEU A 108 15.29 18.14 3.36
N TYR A 109 14.74 16.93 3.50
CA TYR A 109 14.21 16.13 2.40
C TYR A 109 13.06 16.82 1.63
N GLU A 110 12.32 17.71 2.30
CA GLU A 110 11.31 18.58 1.68
C GLU A 110 11.84 19.45 0.53
N LYS A 111 13.08 19.97 0.64
CA LYS A 111 13.58 21.06 -0.21
C LYS A 111 14.49 20.51 -1.32
N GLU A 112 13.94 20.37 -2.52
CA GLU A 112 14.65 19.76 -3.68
C GLU A 112 16.00 20.42 -4.01
N SER A 113 16.12 21.74 -3.83
CA SER A 113 17.39 22.45 -4.07
C SER A 113 18.51 22.08 -3.09
N LEU A 114 18.22 21.33 -2.02
CA LEU A 114 19.21 20.78 -1.11
C LEU A 114 19.65 19.36 -1.49
N GLN A 115 19.09 18.71 -2.52
CA GLN A 115 19.43 17.31 -2.82
C GLN A 115 20.93 17.10 -3.12
N SER A 116 21.58 18.00 -3.87
CA SER A 116 23.03 17.93 -4.11
C SER A 116 23.86 18.23 -2.86
N TRP A 117 23.35 19.07 -1.96
CA TRP A 117 23.96 19.33 -0.65
C TRP A 117 23.82 18.10 0.27
N GLU A 118 22.65 17.46 0.29
CA GLU A 118 22.35 16.27 1.11
C GLU A 118 23.28 15.12 0.73
N GLU A 119 23.43 14.86 -0.58
CA GLU A 119 24.33 13.84 -1.10
C GLU A 119 25.80 14.10 -0.74
N ASN A 120 26.24 15.37 -0.75
CA ASN A 120 27.61 15.73 -0.39
C ASN A 120 27.84 15.72 1.14
N PHE A 121 26.88 16.17 1.94
CA PHE A 121 27.03 16.30 3.39
C PHE A 121 26.83 14.97 4.13
N PHE A 122 25.83 14.17 3.72
CA PHE A 122 25.52 12.89 4.37
C PHE A 122 26.23 11.68 3.75
N TRP A 123 26.46 11.69 2.43
CA TRP A 123 26.86 10.49 1.66
C TRP A 123 28.23 10.56 0.99
N ALA A 124 28.94 11.70 1.03
CA ALA A 124 30.33 11.76 0.60
C ALA A 124 31.27 11.05 1.57
N ARG A 125 32.43 10.59 1.05
CA ARG A 125 33.51 10.04 1.89
C ARG A 125 34.04 11.13 2.83
N ARG A 126 34.16 10.80 4.11
CA ARG A 126 34.67 11.71 5.14
C ARG A 126 36.12 11.35 5.48
N ARG A 127 36.82 12.29 6.12
CA ARG A 127 38.12 12.06 6.73
C ARG A 127 38.09 12.52 8.17
N LYS A 128 38.73 11.77 9.06
CA LYS A 128 38.89 12.10 10.48
C LYS A 128 40.37 12.18 10.79
N ARG A 129 40.79 13.18 11.56
CA ARG A 129 42.16 13.25 12.09
C ARG A 129 42.42 12.01 12.95
N THR A 130 43.51 11.30 12.67
CA THR A 130 43.95 10.11 13.41
C THR A 130 44.12 10.44 14.89
N ARG A 131 43.77 9.52 15.80
CA ARG A 131 43.85 9.74 17.26
C ARG A 131 45.24 10.22 17.72
N THR A 132 46.31 9.72 17.08
CA THR A 132 47.69 10.17 17.28
C THR A 132 47.87 11.66 16.98
N SER A 133 47.32 12.16 15.87
CA SER A 133 47.42 13.57 15.45
C SER A 133 46.61 14.53 16.34
N LEU A 134 45.53 14.05 16.98
CA LEU A 134 44.77 14.82 17.96
C LEU A 134 45.59 14.97 19.25
N ILE A 135 46.07 13.86 19.82
CA ILE A 135 46.89 13.86 21.03
C ILE A 135 48.20 14.66 20.82
N ALA A 136 48.82 14.57 19.65
CA ALA A 136 50.04 15.33 19.32
C ALA A 136 49.83 16.86 19.29
N ASN A 137 48.60 17.34 19.10
CA ASN A 137 48.27 18.77 19.23
C ASN A 137 47.95 19.17 20.68
N GLU A 138 47.43 18.26 21.51
CA GLU A 138 47.11 18.52 22.93
C GLU A 138 48.36 18.52 23.84
N VAL A 139 49.37 17.70 23.52
CA VAL A 139 50.59 17.53 24.34
C VAL A 139 51.61 18.68 24.14
N LEU A 140 51.33 19.64 23.25
CA LEU A 140 52.27 20.69 22.83
C LEU A 140 52.35 21.90 23.80
N PHE A 141 52.25 21.63 25.11
CA PHE A 141 52.24 22.60 26.21
C PHE A 141 53.19 22.17 27.35
N ASP A 142 54.47 21.98 27.02
CA ASP A 142 55.58 21.93 27.99
C ASP A 142 56.67 22.91 27.56
N GLU A 143 57.09 23.82 28.44
CA GLU A 143 57.85 25.04 28.06
C GLU A 143 59.36 24.81 27.82
N SER A 144 59.77 23.58 27.48
CA SER A 144 61.16 23.31 27.10
C SER A 144 61.34 22.11 26.15
N GLN A 145 61.32 22.35 24.84
CA GLN A 145 62.48 22.08 23.95
C GLN A 145 62.23 22.48 22.47
N GLU A 146 63.27 22.29 21.66
CA GLU A 146 63.52 22.82 20.31
C GLU A 146 62.42 22.56 19.27
N VAL A 147 62.37 23.42 18.25
CA VAL A 147 61.39 23.39 17.14
C VAL A 147 61.61 22.16 16.24
N GLN A 148 61.05 21.03 16.62
CA GLN A 148 60.84 19.91 15.71
C GLN A 148 59.74 20.26 14.69
N PRO A 149 59.84 19.81 13.43
CA PRO A 149 58.76 20.01 12.46
C PRO A 149 57.49 19.32 12.96
N ARG A 150 56.33 19.98 12.85
CA ARG A 150 55.04 19.37 13.17
C ARG A 150 54.91 18.02 12.45
N PRO A 151 54.53 16.93 13.14
CA PRO A 151 54.17 15.71 12.44
C PRO A 151 53.03 16.01 11.44
N PRO A 152 53.01 15.37 10.27
CA PRO A 152 51.93 15.59 9.31
C PRO A 152 50.58 15.28 9.96
N GLU A 153 49.55 16.05 9.63
CA GLU A 153 48.19 15.72 10.06
C GLU A 153 47.74 14.44 9.33
N GLU A 154 47.85 13.30 10.02
CA GLU A 154 47.34 12.03 9.53
C GLU A 154 45.81 12.03 9.58
N PHE A 155 45.20 11.66 8.45
CA PHE A 155 43.76 11.53 8.31
C PHE A 155 43.40 10.10 7.91
N GLU A 156 42.55 9.47 8.70
CA GLU A 156 41.89 8.21 8.36
C GLU A 156 40.65 8.50 7.48
N ASP A 157 40.49 7.73 6.40
CA ASP A 157 39.24 7.71 5.64
C ASP A 157 38.12 7.13 6.53
N ALA A 158 37.01 7.86 6.63
CA ALA A 158 35.88 7.57 7.51
C ALA A 158 34.59 7.39 6.72
N LYS A 159 33.67 6.59 7.27
CA LYS A 159 32.33 6.39 6.72
C LYS A 159 31.60 7.73 6.49
N PRO A 160 30.79 7.85 5.43
CA PRO A 160 29.81 8.92 5.28
C PRO A 160 28.94 9.08 6.54
N LEU A 161 28.47 10.31 6.77
CA LEU A 161 27.79 10.67 8.02
C LEU A 161 26.50 9.87 8.22
N ALA A 162 25.74 9.60 7.16
CA ALA A 162 24.52 8.81 7.26
C ALA A 162 24.78 7.31 7.48
N GLU A 163 25.85 6.73 6.92
CA GLU A 163 26.24 5.34 7.21
C GLU A 163 26.63 5.19 8.70
N GLU A 164 27.48 6.10 9.21
CA GLU A 164 27.90 6.10 10.62
C GLU A 164 26.71 6.29 11.58
N LEU A 165 25.74 7.13 11.19
CA LEU A 165 24.49 7.35 11.94
C LEU A 165 23.56 6.12 11.92
N ILE A 166 23.34 5.51 10.76
CA ILE A 166 22.50 4.31 10.65
C ILE A 166 23.11 3.16 11.44
N ASP A 167 24.40 2.89 11.28
CA ASP A 167 25.12 1.83 12.00
C ASP A 167 25.04 2.05 13.51
N THR A 168 25.27 3.29 13.96
CA THR A 168 25.15 3.68 15.38
C THR A 168 23.73 3.43 15.91
N LEU A 169 22.68 3.76 15.16
CA LEU A 169 21.30 3.53 15.59
C LEU A 169 20.92 2.05 15.62
N ILE A 170 21.41 1.25 14.68
CA ILE A 170 21.24 -0.21 14.68
C ILE A 170 21.98 -0.85 15.86
N ASP A 171 23.18 -0.38 16.22
CA ASP A 171 23.87 -0.80 17.45
C ASP A 171 23.09 -0.39 18.71
N LEU A 172 22.55 0.83 18.76
CA LEU A 172 21.80 1.34 19.91
C LEU A 172 20.48 0.59 20.16
N LEU A 173 19.93 -0.10 19.15
CA LEU A 173 18.82 -1.06 19.31
C LEU A 173 19.20 -2.35 20.09
N PHE A 174 20.49 -2.61 20.25
CA PHE A 174 21.05 -3.81 20.89
C PHE A 174 22.09 -3.46 21.97
N PHE A 175 21.99 -2.28 22.56
CA PHE A 175 23.00 -1.73 23.46
C PHE A 175 22.66 -1.98 24.94
N SER A 176 23.66 -2.50 25.67
CA SER A 176 23.62 -2.85 27.09
C SER A 176 23.16 -1.70 27.98
N ASP A 177 22.21 -1.97 28.89
CA ASP A 177 21.55 -1.02 29.81
C ASP A 177 20.78 0.14 29.16
N LEU A 178 20.76 0.25 27.82
CA LEU A 178 19.97 1.24 27.10
C LEU A 178 18.70 0.63 26.48
N THR A 179 18.86 -0.51 25.80
CA THR A 179 17.79 -1.21 25.06
C THR A 179 17.78 -2.71 25.27
N VAL A 180 18.87 -3.30 25.79
CA VAL A 180 18.96 -4.71 26.20
C VAL A 180 19.60 -4.80 27.60
N PRO A 181 19.36 -5.86 28.39
CA PRO A 181 19.90 -5.98 29.75
C PRO A 181 21.41 -5.81 29.85
N ARG A 182 21.89 -5.27 30.99
CA ARG A 182 23.32 -5.13 31.31
C ARG A 182 24.10 -6.41 30.99
N GLN A 183 25.10 -6.29 30.12
CA GLN A 183 26.02 -7.39 29.83
C GLN A 183 27.09 -7.52 30.94
N PRO A 184 27.72 -8.70 31.12
CA PRO A 184 28.80 -8.88 32.08
C PRO A 184 29.99 -7.95 31.82
N HIS A 185 30.72 -7.58 32.87
CA HIS A 185 31.93 -6.76 32.75
C HIS A 185 32.95 -7.40 31.79
N GLY A 186 33.53 -6.60 30.89
CA GLY A 186 34.42 -7.07 29.82
C GLY A 186 33.73 -7.63 28.57
N SER A 187 32.40 -7.77 28.57
CA SER A 187 31.63 -8.13 27.36
C SER A 187 31.47 -6.93 26.41
N PRO A 188 31.28 -7.14 25.10
CA PRO A 188 30.94 -6.05 24.18
C PRO A 188 29.61 -5.38 24.59
N LYS A 189 29.57 -4.04 24.53
CA LYS A 189 28.38 -3.26 24.91
C LYS A 189 27.20 -3.45 23.96
N VAL A 190 27.45 -3.75 22.69
CA VAL A 190 26.41 -4.14 21.75
C VAL A 190 26.29 -5.66 21.78
N SER A 191 25.10 -6.15 22.11
CA SER A 191 24.76 -7.56 22.20
C SER A 191 23.52 -7.81 21.34
N TYR A 192 23.73 -8.31 20.12
CA TYR A 192 22.71 -8.60 19.11
C TYR A 192 21.80 -9.78 19.50
N SER A 193 21.17 -9.68 20.66
CA SER A 193 20.28 -10.64 21.29
C SER A 193 18.82 -10.35 20.90
N ILE A 194 18.13 -11.35 20.36
CA ILE A 194 16.75 -11.19 19.85
C ILE A 194 15.80 -10.82 21.00
N TRP A 195 15.04 -9.72 20.83
CA TRP A 195 14.27 -9.12 21.94
C TRP A 195 13.14 -10.00 22.50
N GLN A 196 12.53 -10.84 21.67
CA GLN A 196 11.35 -11.64 22.00
C GLN A 196 11.45 -13.05 21.42
N SER A 197 10.96 -14.03 22.17
CA SER A 197 10.85 -15.41 21.67
C SER A 197 9.87 -15.54 20.51
N GLY A 198 10.16 -16.48 19.61
CA GLY A 198 9.48 -16.67 18.33
C GLY A 198 10.47 -17.24 17.31
N VAL A 199 10.45 -16.69 16.10
CA VAL A 199 11.37 -17.06 15.02
C VAL A 199 12.82 -16.85 15.47
N GLY A 200 13.65 -17.88 15.32
CA GLY A 200 15.09 -17.83 15.61
C GLY A 200 15.49 -17.71 17.09
N CYS A 201 14.56 -17.56 18.04
CA CYS A 201 14.88 -17.45 19.47
C CYS A 201 13.81 -18.08 20.37
N ALA A 202 14.20 -19.03 21.23
CA ALA A 202 13.27 -19.74 22.12
C ALA A 202 12.90 -18.94 23.38
N THR A 203 13.83 -18.12 23.88
CA THR A 203 13.67 -17.30 25.10
C THR A 203 13.50 -15.82 24.75
N SER A 204 13.01 -15.02 25.70
CA SER A 204 12.93 -13.55 25.55
C SER A 204 13.90 -12.91 26.52
N ILE A 205 14.61 -11.86 26.10
CA ILE A 205 15.46 -11.11 27.03
C ILE A 205 14.58 -10.31 28.01
N PRO A 206 14.98 -10.17 29.29
CA PRO A 206 14.38 -9.19 30.19
C PRO A 206 14.28 -7.81 29.53
N THR A 207 13.13 -7.16 29.66
CA THR A 207 12.83 -5.89 28.97
C THR A 207 12.04 -5.01 29.92
N THR A 208 12.58 -3.83 30.24
CA THR A 208 11.91 -2.81 31.07
C THR A 208 11.03 -1.89 30.21
N LYS A 209 10.28 -0.99 30.85
CA LYS A 209 9.55 0.07 30.13
C LYS A 209 10.50 1.07 29.47
N GLU A 210 11.64 1.38 30.09
CA GLU A 210 12.68 2.22 29.47
C GLU A 210 13.23 1.53 28.21
N HIS A 211 13.56 0.23 28.27
CA HIS A 211 14.01 -0.51 27.07
C HIS A 211 12.97 -0.46 25.93
N GLU A 212 11.67 -0.59 26.22
CA GLU A 212 10.63 -0.44 25.18
C GLU A 212 10.53 1.00 24.65
N SER A 213 10.67 2.01 25.52
CA SER A 213 10.64 3.43 25.13
C SER A 213 11.86 3.84 24.29
N ASN A 214 13.06 3.47 24.70
CA ASN A 214 14.31 3.79 24.02
C ASN A 214 14.35 3.14 22.63
N ARG A 215 13.89 1.89 22.50
CA ARG A 215 13.67 1.24 21.20
C ARG A 215 12.67 2.01 20.34
N CYS A 216 11.60 2.58 20.90
CA CYS A 216 10.65 3.40 20.12
C CYS A 216 11.33 4.64 19.53
N GLU A 217 12.11 5.39 20.32
CA GLU A 217 12.73 6.62 19.83
C GLU A 217 13.80 6.34 18.74
N ILE A 218 14.60 5.29 18.92
CA ILE A 218 15.58 4.86 17.90
C ILE A 218 14.89 4.38 16.61
N LEU A 219 13.83 3.56 16.70
CA LEU A 219 13.05 3.12 15.53
C LEU A 219 12.37 4.30 14.82
N ARG A 220 11.91 5.31 15.56
CA ARG A 220 11.27 6.52 15.02
C ARG A 220 12.27 7.38 14.22
N LEU A 221 13.54 7.44 14.64
CA LEU A 221 14.59 8.06 13.83
C LEU A 221 15.00 7.20 12.63
N LEU A 222 15.08 5.87 12.75
CA LEU A 222 15.36 4.99 11.60
C LEU A 222 14.26 5.07 10.53
N LEU A 223 12.98 5.15 10.93
CA LEU A 223 11.86 5.47 10.03
C LEU A 223 11.96 6.88 9.45
N THR A 224 12.50 7.85 10.19
CA THR A 224 12.73 9.21 9.68
C THR A 224 13.85 9.26 8.64
N LEU A 225 15.00 8.62 8.88
CA LEU A 225 16.11 8.53 7.91
C LEU A 225 15.70 7.85 6.60
N THR A 226 14.80 6.86 6.68
CA THR A 226 14.29 6.14 5.51
C THR A 226 13.09 6.83 4.83
N SER A 227 12.54 7.88 5.44
CA SER A 227 11.39 8.65 4.93
C SER A 227 11.71 9.61 3.78
N GLN A 228 12.98 9.73 3.35
CA GLN A 228 13.35 10.40 2.10
C GLN A 228 12.47 9.91 0.92
N SER A 229 12.06 8.64 0.97
CA SER A 229 11.09 7.99 0.07
C SER A 229 9.80 8.78 -0.16
N MET A 230 9.30 9.48 0.88
CA MET A 230 8.04 10.24 0.84
C MET A 230 8.13 11.52 0.01
N TYR A 231 9.35 11.99 -0.27
CA TYR A 231 9.63 13.23 -1.00
C TYR A 231 9.98 12.98 -2.48
N LEU A 232 9.99 11.71 -2.90
CA LEU A 232 10.01 11.26 -4.30
C LEU A 232 8.57 10.98 -4.78
N SER A 233 8.34 11.03 -6.09
CA SER A 233 7.04 10.67 -6.68
C SER A 233 6.91 9.14 -6.88
N PRO A 234 5.68 8.58 -6.96
CA PRO A 234 5.47 7.14 -7.12
C PRO A 234 6.12 6.52 -8.36
N SER A 235 6.33 7.28 -9.43
CA SER A 235 7.00 6.81 -10.65
C SER A 235 8.53 6.80 -10.54
N VAL A 236 9.11 7.55 -9.61
CA VAL A 236 10.56 7.71 -9.43
C VAL A 236 11.09 6.85 -8.28
N LEU A 237 10.34 6.73 -7.17
CA LEU A 237 10.80 6.00 -5.98
C LEU A 237 11.28 4.56 -6.29
N PRO A 238 10.56 3.71 -7.05
CA PRO A 238 11.00 2.33 -7.32
C PRO A 238 12.22 2.22 -8.24
N LEU A 239 12.60 3.32 -8.92
CA LEU A 239 13.71 3.37 -9.87
C LEU A 239 14.96 4.02 -9.26
N LYS A 240 14.79 5.01 -8.38
CA LYS A 240 15.88 5.73 -7.70
C LYS A 240 16.19 5.17 -6.31
N GLY A 241 15.20 4.62 -5.61
CA GLY A 241 15.31 4.19 -4.21
C GLY A 241 15.73 5.32 -3.26
N THR A 242 16.32 4.96 -2.12
CA THR A 242 16.96 5.89 -1.19
C THR A 242 18.26 5.29 -0.63
N ARG A 243 19.30 6.11 -0.46
CA ARG A 243 20.60 5.61 0.04
C ARG A 243 20.52 5.03 1.46
N ALA A 244 19.66 5.58 2.30
CA ALA A 244 19.37 5.04 3.63
C ALA A 244 18.84 3.60 3.59
N LEU A 245 17.86 3.31 2.71
CA LEU A 245 17.31 1.96 2.58
C LEU A 245 18.26 1.01 1.87
N THR A 246 19.04 1.48 0.89
CA THR A 246 20.12 0.68 0.29
C THR A 246 21.12 0.25 1.35
N HIS A 247 21.75 1.18 2.07
CA HIS A 247 22.75 0.86 3.11
C HIS A 247 22.24 -0.14 4.16
N ILE A 248 21.04 0.09 4.70
CA ILE A 248 20.40 -0.83 5.66
C ILE A 248 20.21 -2.21 5.03
N THR A 249 19.58 -2.30 3.86
CA THR A 249 19.17 -3.59 3.28
C THR A 249 20.30 -4.38 2.65
N THR A 250 21.39 -3.73 2.23
CA THR A 250 22.57 -4.38 1.64
C THR A 250 23.67 -4.68 2.67
N CYS A 251 23.40 -4.48 3.98
CA CYS A 251 24.33 -4.83 5.06
C CYS A 251 24.73 -6.32 5.00
N PRO A 252 26.02 -6.66 4.84
CA PRO A 252 26.47 -8.04 4.68
C PRO A 252 26.56 -8.81 6.02
N ASP A 253 26.46 -8.13 7.16
CA ASP A 253 26.54 -8.78 8.46
C ASP A 253 25.25 -9.58 8.77
N LYS A 254 25.38 -10.89 8.63
CA LYS A 254 24.32 -11.86 8.91
C LYS A 254 23.83 -11.82 10.36
N GLN A 255 24.66 -11.54 11.34
CA GLN A 255 24.23 -11.46 12.75
C GLN A 255 23.38 -10.21 12.97
N VAL A 256 23.84 -9.05 12.49
CA VAL A 256 23.10 -7.78 12.58
C VAL A 256 21.73 -7.93 11.91
N VAL A 257 21.70 -8.33 10.64
CA VAL A 257 20.45 -8.44 9.86
C VAL A 257 19.47 -9.45 10.46
N LEU A 258 19.94 -10.63 10.90
CA LEU A 258 19.07 -11.63 11.52
C LEU A 258 18.53 -11.17 12.88
N SER A 259 19.36 -10.55 13.73
CA SER A 259 18.92 -10.11 15.05
C SER A 259 17.96 -8.93 14.99
N VAL A 260 18.14 -8.00 14.04
CA VAL A 260 17.13 -6.98 13.71
C VAL A 260 15.85 -7.67 13.20
N LEU A 261 15.93 -8.46 12.12
CA LEU A 261 14.78 -9.09 11.47
C LEU A 261 13.91 -9.89 12.45
N CYS A 262 14.52 -10.79 13.24
CA CYS A 262 13.80 -11.62 14.21
C CYS A 262 13.26 -10.79 15.38
N SER A 263 13.95 -9.73 15.82
CA SER A 263 13.45 -8.87 16.91
C SER A 263 12.20 -8.07 16.50
N LEU A 264 12.20 -7.50 15.29
CA LEU A 264 11.03 -6.79 14.75
C LEU A 264 9.85 -7.75 14.54
N LEU A 265 10.12 -8.90 13.90
CA LEU A 265 9.12 -9.92 13.59
C LEU A 265 8.50 -10.52 14.86
N ASN A 266 9.31 -10.90 15.84
CA ASN A 266 8.81 -11.52 17.07
C ASN A 266 8.11 -10.50 17.98
N THR A 267 8.59 -9.27 18.10
CA THR A 267 7.89 -8.22 18.86
C THR A 267 6.50 -7.94 18.27
N THR A 268 6.40 -7.87 16.95
CA THR A 268 5.11 -7.69 16.27
C THR A 268 4.20 -8.91 16.44
N LEU A 269 4.66 -10.10 16.07
CA LEU A 269 3.83 -11.31 15.97
C LEU A 269 3.59 -12.01 17.31
N LYS A 270 4.23 -11.58 18.40
CA LYS A 270 3.91 -11.99 19.78
C LYS A 270 2.95 -11.05 20.51
N TYR A 271 2.66 -9.86 19.98
CA TYR A 271 1.75 -8.92 20.61
C TYR A 271 0.33 -9.49 20.73
N ASN A 272 -0.27 -9.40 21.91
CA ASN A 272 -1.66 -9.77 22.15
C ASN A 272 -2.47 -8.54 22.61
N PRO A 273 -3.32 -7.95 21.76
CA PRO A 273 -4.12 -6.79 22.14
C PRO A 273 -5.24 -7.15 23.14
N ALA A 274 -5.68 -8.41 23.18
CA ALA A 274 -6.81 -8.89 23.97
C ALA A 274 -6.48 -9.24 25.44
N THR A 275 -5.22 -9.07 25.86
CA THR A 275 -4.82 -9.31 27.26
C THR A 275 -5.41 -8.24 28.19
N TRP A 276 -6.61 -8.51 28.72
CA TRP A 276 -7.29 -7.81 29.83
C TRP A 276 -7.17 -6.27 29.82
N ARG A 277 -8.00 -5.61 28.99
CA ARG A 277 -8.20 -4.15 29.04
C ARG A 277 -9.55 -3.81 29.64
N VAL A 278 -9.56 -2.95 30.67
CA VAL A 278 -10.80 -2.31 31.14
C VAL A 278 -11.24 -1.29 30.07
N PRO A 279 -12.47 -1.36 29.52
CA PRO A 279 -12.83 -0.59 28.31
C PRO A 279 -12.64 0.93 28.41
N TYR A 280 -12.80 1.49 29.60
CA TYR A 280 -12.91 2.94 29.83
C TYR A 280 -11.60 3.74 29.71
N ASN A 281 -10.42 3.10 29.82
CA ASN A 281 -9.16 3.84 29.97
C ASN A 281 -8.47 4.19 28.63
N THR A 282 -9.04 3.76 27.50
CA THR A 282 -8.42 3.84 26.16
C THR A 282 -8.59 5.18 25.43
N LEU A 283 -9.44 6.08 25.95
CA LEU A 283 -9.68 7.41 25.37
C LEU A 283 -8.63 8.46 25.77
N VAL A 284 -7.90 8.24 26.88
CA VAL A 284 -6.95 9.24 27.44
C VAL A 284 -5.49 8.79 27.27
N PHE A 285 -5.21 7.49 27.40
CA PHE A 285 -3.85 6.96 27.34
C PHE A 285 -3.69 5.94 26.20
N LYS A 286 -2.74 6.22 25.30
CA LYS A 286 -2.23 5.21 24.36
C LYS A 286 -1.32 4.22 25.07
N ASP A 287 -1.49 2.95 24.74
CA ASP A 287 -0.59 1.87 25.15
C ASP A 287 0.80 2.05 24.48
N PRO A 288 1.89 2.25 25.25
CA PRO A 288 3.22 2.42 24.68
C PRO A 288 3.72 1.14 23.98
N LYS A 289 3.27 -0.04 24.41
CA LYS A 289 3.61 -1.31 23.76
C LYS A 289 3.00 -1.41 22.37
N GLN A 290 1.80 -0.85 22.19
CA GLN A 290 1.17 -0.73 20.87
C GLN A 290 1.95 0.21 19.94
N ILE A 291 2.58 1.26 20.47
CA ILE A 291 3.43 2.18 19.70
C ILE A 291 4.71 1.45 19.24
N LEU A 292 5.38 0.74 20.15
CA LEU A 292 6.55 -0.09 19.80
C LEU A 292 6.20 -1.11 18.70
N VAL A 293 5.10 -1.84 18.84
CA VAL A 293 4.63 -2.83 17.85
C VAL A 293 4.31 -2.20 16.50
N THR A 294 3.79 -0.96 16.50
CA THR A 294 3.51 -0.21 15.26
C THR A 294 4.82 0.14 14.54
N TYR A 295 5.80 0.73 15.25
CA TYR A 295 7.10 1.06 14.64
C TYR A 295 7.91 -0.19 14.25
N THR A 296 7.85 -1.29 14.99
CA THR A 296 8.55 -2.53 14.61
C THR A 296 7.99 -3.14 13.34
N LEU A 297 6.65 -3.17 13.19
CA LEU A 297 6.00 -3.65 11.97
C LEU A 297 6.29 -2.73 10.78
N GLN A 298 6.23 -1.42 10.98
CA GLN A 298 6.49 -0.45 9.91
C GLN A 298 7.94 -0.49 9.44
N PHE A 299 8.92 -0.50 10.34
CA PHE A 299 10.33 -0.60 9.95
C PHE A 299 10.63 -1.96 9.29
N LEU A 300 10.02 -3.05 9.78
CA LEU A 300 10.10 -4.38 9.17
C LEU A 300 9.56 -4.38 7.72
N LEU A 301 8.39 -3.80 7.48
CA LEU A 301 7.82 -3.69 6.13
C LEU A 301 8.68 -2.83 5.22
N VAL A 302 9.15 -1.68 5.72
CA VAL A 302 10.02 -0.76 4.98
C VAL A 302 11.31 -1.45 4.52
N VAL A 303 11.98 -2.25 5.37
CA VAL A 303 13.20 -2.99 4.94
C VAL A 303 12.91 -4.26 4.13
N LEU A 304 11.74 -4.89 4.28
CA LEU A 304 11.38 -6.09 3.49
C LEU A 304 10.91 -5.76 2.08
N LEU A 305 10.12 -4.70 1.92
CA LEU A 305 9.49 -4.28 0.67
C LEU A 305 10.52 -3.64 -0.28
N TYR A 306 11.43 -2.82 0.27
CA TYR A 306 12.34 -1.97 -0.51
C TYR A 306 13.04 -2.67 -1.69
N PRO A 307 12.79 -2.22 -2.93
CA PRO A 307 13.59 -2.60 -4.08
C PRO A 307 14.95 -1.93 -4.02
N VAL A 308 16.03 -2.73 -4.07
CA VAL A 308 17.37 -2.18 -4.29
C VAL A 308 17.46 -1.74 -5.76
N PRO A 309 17.78 -0.47 -6.06
CA PRO A 309 17.87 0.03 -7.43
C PRO A 309 18.92 -0.72 -8.26
N GLU A 310 18.64 -0.90 -9.55
CA GLU A 310 19.59 -1.50 -10.51
C GLU A 310 20.47 -0.41 -11.13
N GLU A 311 21.77 -0.41 -10.84
CA GLU A 311 22.74 0.53 -11.45
C GLU A 311 23.32 -0.05 -12.75
N PRO A 312 23.34 0.70 -13.87
CA PRO A 312 23.87 0.20 -15.15
C PRO A 312 25.32 -0.29 -15.07
N GLY A 313 25.53 -1.57 -15.40
CA GLY A 313 26.86 -2.21 -15.40
C GLY A 313 27.34 -2.74 -14.05
N VAL A 314 26.56 -2.57 -12.97
CA VAL A 314 26.88 -3.08 -11.63
C VAL A 314 25.94 -4.25 -11.30
N LEU A 315 26.42 -5.23 -10.53
CA LEU A 315 25.56 -6.30 -10.01
C LEU A 315 24.69 -5.75 -8.87
N THR A 316 23.38 -5.63 -9.09
CA THR A 316 22.39 -5.17 -8.10
C THR A 316 22.59 -5.88 -6.75
N PRO A 317 22.94 -5.16 -5.66
CA PRO A 317 23.20 -5.78 -4.38
C PRO A 317 21.90 -6.31 -3.74
N LYS A 318 22.03 -7.30 -2.87
CA LYS A 318 20.88 -8.07 -2.37
C LYS A 318 20.28 -7.43 -1.12
N ASN A 319 18.96 -7.24 -1.10
CA ASN A 319 18.21 -7.00 0.13
C ASN A 319 18.30 -8.25 1.05
N PHE A 320 19.15 -8.17 2.08
CA PHE A 320 19.42 -9.29 3.00
C PHE A 320 18.24 -9.57 3.94
N TYR A 321 17.44 -8.57 4.33
CA TYR A 321 16.23 -8.77 5.13
C TYR A 321 15.22 -9.64 4.39
N ARG A 322 14.87 -9.26 3.15
CA ARG A 322 14.00 -10.05 2.26
C ARG A 322 14.60 -11.43 1.99
N HIS A 323 15.92 -11.52 1.83
CA HIS A 323 16.61 -12.79 1.59
C HIS A 323 16.48 -13.77 2.76
N PHE A 324 16.67 -13.32 4.01
CA PHE A 324 16.59 -14.18 5.18
C PHE A 324 15.14 -14.53 5.54
N ALA A 325 14.19 -13.61 5.36
CA ALA A 325 12.75 -13.91 5.44
C ALA A 325 12.34 -15.02 4.43
N GLY A 326 12.84 -14.93 3.20
CA GLY A 326 12.69 -15.96 2.16
C GLY A 326 13.38 -17.31 2.46
N ARG A 327 14.23 -17.38 3.49
CA ARG A 327 14.94 -18.60 3.93
C ARG A 327 14.42 -19.20 5.24
N LEU A 328 13.40 -18.61 5.88
CA LEU A 328 12.66 -19.25 6.97
C LEU A 328 12.04 -20.57 6.46
N HIS A 329 12.05 -21.61 7.29
CA HIS A 329 11.72 -22.97 6.81
C HIS A 329 11.27 -23.96 7.90
N ARG A 330 11.34 -23.61 9.19
CA ARG A 330 10.90 -24.52 10.25
C ARG A 330 9.37 -24.40 10.37
N PRO A 331 8.60 -25.50 10.40
CA PRO A 331 7.15 -25.43 10.58
C PRO A 331 6.74 -24.71 11.88
N GLN A 332 7.57 -24.77 12.93
CA GLN A 332 7.37 -24.02 14.18
C GLN A 332 7.46 -22.49 13.99
N ASP A 333 8.45 -22.01 13.22
CA ASP A 333 8.57 -20.58 12.88
C ASP A 333 7.33 -20.12 12.09
N PHE A 334 6.85 -20.97 11.15
CA PHE A 334 5.66 -20.68 10.36
C PHE A 334 4.36 -20.68 11.18
N GLN A 335 4.14 -21.65 12.07
CA GLN A 335 2.97 -21.63 12.97
C GLN A 335 2.96 -20.37 13.85
N PHE A 336 4.11 -20.02 14.46
CA PHE A 336 4.24 -18.79 15.25
C PHE A 336 3.88 -17.53 14.43
N ILE A 337 4.35 -17.46 13.18
CA ILE A 337 4.02 -16.37 12.25
C ILE A 337 2.50 -16.31 11.97
N VAL A 338 1.89 -17.45 11.64
CA VAL A 338 0.46 -17.56 11.30
C VAL A 338 -0.42 -17.22 12.48
N ASP A 339 -0.14 -17.77 13.66
CA ASP A 339 -0.92 -17.52 14.88
C ASP A 339 -0.78 -16.07 15.36
N GLY A 340 0.39 -15.46 15.15
CA GLY A 340 0.65 -14.03 15.37
C GLY A 340 -0.23 -13.13 14.50
N MET A 341 -0.17 -13.33 13.17
CA MET A 341 -0.97 -12.55 12.23
C MET A 341 -2.47 -12.81 12.39
N THR A 342 -2.87 -14.07 12.62
CA THR A 342 -4.27 -14.46 12.88
C THR A 342 -4.84 -13.72 14.09
N ARG A 343 -4.11 -13.69 15.21
CA ARG A 343 -4.54 -12.99 16.43
C ARG A 343 -4.72 -11.47 16.25
N ILE A 344 -4.00 -10.87 15.31
CA ILE A 344 -4.15 -9.45 14.94
C ILE A 344 -5.36 -9.27 14.00
N LEU A 345 -5.40 -10.01 12.89
CA LEU A 345 -6.40 -9.85 11.84
C LEU A 345 -7.81 -10.27 12.27
N HIS A 346 -7.93 -11.21 13.21
CA HIS A 346 -9.21 -11.74 13.69
C HIS A 346 -9.97 -10.78 14.63
N GLN A 347 -9.33 -9.74 15.19
CA GLN A 347 -9.97 -8.93 16.24
C GLN A 347 -11.21 -8.14 15.79
N PRO A 348 -11.23 -7.46 14.61
CA PRO A 348 -12.43 -6.75 14.15
C PRO A 348 -13.60 -7.69 13.87
N LEU A 349 -13.34 -8.97 13.52
CA LEU A 349 -14.38 -9.98 13.33
C LEU A 349 -15.06 -10.33 14.67
N GLN A 350 -14.33 -10.35 15.79
CA GLN A 350 -14.92 -10.51 17.13
C GLN A 350 -15.59 -9.22 17.63
N ALA A 351 -14.99 -8.05 17.37
CA ALA A 351 -15.54 -6.76 17.78
C ALA A 351 -16.91 -6.48 17.11
N ASN A 352 -17.04 -6.75 15.80
CA ASN A 352 -18.28 -6.58 15.06
C ASN A 352 -19.39 -7.60 15.41
N ALA A 353 -19.15 -8.53 16.34
CA ALA A 353 -20.15 -9.40 16.94
C ALA A 353 -20.64 -8.91 18.33
N SER A 354 -20.05 -7.84 18.88
CA SER A 354 -20.37 -7.32 20.21
C SER A 354 -21.43 -6.23 20.17
N TYR A 355 -22.51 -6.39 20.94
CA TYR A 355 -23.68 -5.48 21.00
C TYR A 355 -23.43 -4.06 21.59
N ILE A 356 -22.18 -3.60 21.73
CA ILE A 356 -21.85 -2.30 22.34
C ILE A 356 -21.26 -1.36 21.27
N PRO A 357 -22.04 -0.40 20.73
CA PRO A 357 -21.58 0.52 19.71
C PRO A 357 -20.42 1.41 20.19
N GLY A 358 -19.32 1.43 19.44
CA GLY A 358 -18.22 2.39 19.64
C GLY A 358 -17.24 2.09 20.79
N ALA A 359 -17.37 0.97 21.50
CA ALA A 359 -16.50 0.63 22.63
C ALA A 359 -15.17 -0.04 22.25
N GLN A 360 -15.01 -0.54 21.01
CA GLN A 360 -13.82 -1.26 20.57
C GLN A 360 -13.16 -0.56 19.37
N ASN A 361 -11.97 0.02 19.61
CA ASN A 361 -11.10 0.48 18.53
C ASN A 361 -10.43 -0.73 17.87
N SER A 362 -10.77 -1.02 16.62
CA SER A 362 -10.08 -2.03 15.80
C SER A 362 -8.56 -1.83 15.81
N VAL A 363 -7.79 -2.93 15.83
CA VAL A 363 -6.32 -2.88 15.77
C VAL A 363 -5.89 -2.17 14.49
N ARG A 364 -5.31 -0.97 14.65
CA ARG A 364 -5.15 -0.01 13.54
C ARG A 364 -4.11 -0.42 12.50
N PHE A 365 -3.20 -1.35 12.84
CA PHE A 365 -2.16 -1.89 11.96
C PHE A 365 -2.55 -3.21 11.27
N ALA A 366 -3.85 -3.53 11.18
CA ALA A 366 -4.33 -4.67 10.41
C ALA A 366 -3.94 -4.62 8.91
N PRO A 367 -4.02 -3.46 8.20
CA PRO A 367 -3.55 -3.36 6.82
C PRO A 367 -2.05 -3.69 6.66
N GLU A 368 -1.20 -3.16 7.54
CA GLU A 368 0.22 -3.47 7.61
C GLU A 368 0.47 -4.98 7.90
N THR A 369 -0.42 -5.62 8.65
CA THR A 369 -0.35 -7.08 8.89
C THR A 369 -0.73 -7.89 7.64
N ILE A 370 -1.64 -7.37 6.81
CA ILE A 370 -1.95 -7.97 5.48
C ILE A 370 -0.76 -7.77 4.52
N MET A 371 -0.09 -6.62 4.55
CA MET A 371 1.18 -6.41 3.82
C MET A 371 2.24 -7.43 4.24
N LEU A 372 2.46 -7.62 5.54
CA LEU A 372 3.45 -8.58 6.05
C LEU A 372 3.13 -10.02 5.60
N PHE A 373 1.86 -10.41 5.64
CA PHE A 373 1.41 -11.69 5.11
C PHE A 373 1.68 -11.81 3.60
N TRP A 374 1.35 -10.77 2.81
CA TRP A 374 1.61 -10.78 1.37
C TRP A 374 3.12 -10.86 1.04
N GLU A 375 3.96 -10.13 1.76
CA GLU A 375 5.42 -10.19 1.57
C GLU A 375 6.01 -11.56 1.90
N LEU A 376 5.60 -12.18 3.01
CA LEU A 376 6.04 -13.53 3.38
C LEU A 376 5.55 -14.58 2.36
N THR A 377 4.30 -14.46 1.90
CA THR A 377 3.74 -15.32 0.84
C THR A 377 4.45 -15.17 -0.50
N GLN A 378 4.98 -13.99 -0.81
CA GLN A 378 5.75 -13.74 -2.03
C GLN A 378 7.21 -14.19 -1.93
N CYS A 379 7.94 -13.74 -0.90
CA CYS A 379 9.39 -13.96 -0.79
C CYS A 379 9.74 -15.37 -0.30
N ASN A 380 8.81 -16.08 0.37
CA ASN A 380 9.04 -17.40 0.92
C ASN A 380 8.06 -18.44 0.35
N LYS A 381 8.52 -19.19 -0.66
CA LYS A 381 7.76 -20.30 -1.26
C LYS A 381 7.40 -21.40 -0.26
N ARG A 382 8.27 -21.70 0.72
CA ARG A 382 8.00 -22.73 1.75
C ARG A 382 6.88 -22.30 2.69
N PHE A 383 6.82 -21.02 3.05
CA PHE A 383 5.71 -20.44 3.80
C PHE A 383 4.41 -20.48 2.98
N ARG A 384 4.45 -20.14 1.69
CA ARG A 384 3.27 -20.19 0.82
C ARG A 384 2.72 -21.61 0.66
N SER A 385 3.56 -22.61 0.37
CA SER A 385 3.13 -24.01 0.35
C SER A 385 2.54 -24.43 1.70
N PHE A 386 3.25 -24.17 2.81
CA PHE A 386 2.76 -24.43 4.16
C PHE A 386 1.36 -23.83 4.43
N MET A 387 1.11 -22.56 4.06
CA MET A 387 -0.20 -21.93 4.23
C MET A 387 -1.32 -22.66 3.50
N ILE A 388 -1.04 -23.18 2.30
CA ILE A 388 -2.03 -23.83 1.44
C ILE A 388 -2.24 -25.29 1.87
N ASP A 389 -1.14 -26.02 2.06
CA ASP A 389 -1.11 -27.45 2.35
C ASP A 389 -1.57 -27.77 3.79
N THR A 390 -1.52 -26.80 4.72
CA THR A 390 -2.10 -26.90 6.07
C THR A 390 -3.49 -26.29 6.20
N GLU A 391 -4.13 -25.93 5.08
CA GLU A 391 -5.43 -25.24 4.99
C GLU A 391 -5.54 -23.86 5.68
N ARG A 392 -4.52 -23.38 6.40
CA ARG A 392 -4.53 -22.06 7.09
C ARG A 392 -4.79 -20.89 6.15
N ALA A 393 -4.59 -21.06 4.84
CA ALA A 393 -4.99 -20.11 3.81
C ALA A 393 -6.50 -19.79 3.85
N HIS A 394 -7.37 -20.72 4.27
CA HIS A 394 -8.82 -20.50 4.37
C HIS A 394 -9.18 -19.41 5.39
N ASP A 395 -8.53 -19.40 6.56
CA ASP A 395 -8.68 -18.34 7.57
C ASP A 395 -8.32 -16.97 6.98
N PHE A 396 -7.20 -16.91 6.26
CA PHE A 396 -6.71 -15.67 5.65
C PHE A 396 -7.57 -15.21 4.47
N VAL A 397 -8.17 -16.13 3.69
CA VAL A 397 -9.17 -15.77 2.67
C VAL A 397 -10.38 -15.09 3.33
N ILE A 398 -10.88 -15.60 4.46
CA ILE A 398 -11.95 -14.93 5.22
C ILE A 398 -11.52 -13.54 5.69
N PHE A 399 -10.32 -13.39 6.27
CA PHE A 399 -9.83 -12.10 6.77
C PHE A 399 -9.66 -11.08 5.65
N VAL A 400 -9.04 -11.47 4.53
CA VAL A 400 -8.77 -10.61 3.38
C VAL A 400 -10.07 -10.19 2.68
N LEU A 401 -11.03 -11.10 2.54
CA LEU A 401 -12.37 -10.77 2.04
C LEU A 401 -13.15 -9.87 3.00
N PHE A 402 -12.99 -10.03 4.32
CA PHE A 402 -13.65 -9.19 5.32
C PHE A 402 -13.21 -7.73 5.18
N TYR A 403 -11.90 -7.44 5.19
CA TYR A 403 -11.41 -6.06 5.01
C TYR A 403 -11.77 -5.51 3.62
N ALA A 404 -11.73 -6.32 2.56
CA ALA A 404 -12.17 -5.90 1.23
C ALA A 404 -13.66 -5.52 1.19
N LEU A 405 -14.53 -6.33 1.81
CA LEU A 405 -15.98 -6.10 1.84
C LEU A 405 -16.40 -5.00 2.84
N GLU A 406 -15.67 -4.79 3.93
CA GLU A 406 -15.90 -3.67 4.85
C GLU A 406 -15.50 -2.35 4.17
N TYR A 407 -14.32 -2.29 3.56
CA TYR A 407 -13.73 -1.07 3.02
C TYR A 407 -14.16 -0.70 1.59
N LYS A 408 -14.86 -1.56 0.85
CA LYS A 408 -15.28 -1.30 -0.55
C LYS A 408 -15.97 0.05 -0.80
N GLY A 409 -16.69 0.59 0.20
CA GLY A 409 -17.40 1.87 0.10
C GLY A 409 -16.57 3.11 0.43
N ASP A 410 -15.46 2.96 1.15
CA ASP A 410 -14.63 4.05 1.68
C ASP A 410 -13.51 4.42 0.70
N ALA A 411 -13.53 5.65 0.20
CA ALA A 411 -12.51 6.19 -0.71
C ALA A 411 -11.10 6.17 -0.10
N SER A 412 -10.97 6.40 1.21
CA SER A 412 -9.68 6.41 1.91
C SER A 412 -9.05 5.02 2.09
N LYS A 413 -9.82 3.95 1.83
CA LYS A 413 -9.41 2.56 2.04
C LYS A 413 -9.35 1.73 0.75
N GLN A 414 -9.60 2.31 -0.42
CA GLN A 414 -9.55 1.60 -1.71
C GLN A 414 -8.18 0.95 -1.96
N GLY A 415 -7.08 1.53 -1.46
CA GLY A 415 -5.75 0.91 -1.48
C GLY A 415 -5.68 -0.43 -0.72
N VAL A 416 -6.35 -0.54 0.43
CA VAL A 416 -6.46 -1.80 1.17
C VAL A 416 -7.28 -2.83 0.38
N VAL A 417 -8.41 -2.42 -0.21
CA VAL A 417 -9.26 -3.29 -1.02
C VAL A 417 -8.50 -3.83 -2.25
N ARG A 418 -7.67 -2.99 -2.87
CA ARG A 418 -6.79 -3.36 -3.99
C ARG A 418 -5.67 -4.33 -3.59
N MET A 419 -5.02 -4.09 -2.45
CA MET A 419 -4.07 -5.03 -1.86
C MET A 419 -4.72 -6.40 -1.58
N CYS A 420 -5.92 -6.41 -1.00
CA CYS A 420 -6.68 -7.64 -0.77
C CYS A 420 -6.95 -8.42 -2.07
N ALA A 421 -7.30 -7.74 -3.17
CA ALA A 421 -7.52 -8.37 -4.46
C ALA A 421 -6.23 -8.99 -5.06
N PHE A 422 -5.11 -8.26 -5.03
CA PHE A 422 -3.83 -8.76 -5.55
C PHE A 422 -3.22 -9.88 -4.67
N LEU A 423 -3.44 -9.86 -3.36
CA LEU A 423 -3.09 -10.95 -2.45
C LEU A 423 -3.92 -12.21 -2.75
N LEU A 424 -5.23 -12.09 -2.95
CA LEU A 424 -6.07 -13.22 -3.39
C LEU A 424 -5.61 -13.75 -4.76
N GLN A 425 -5.24 -12.87 -5.70
CA GLN A 425 -4.67 -13.27 -6.99
C GLN A 425 -3.36 -14.06 -6.79
N THR A 426 -2.48 -13.58 -5.91
CA THR A 426 -1.21 -14.25 -5.57
C THR A 426 -1.40 -15.65 -4.98
N LEU A 427 -2.42 -15.85 -4.13
CA LEU A 427 -2.76 -17.16 -3.57
C LEU A 427 -3.44 -18.07 -4.59
N SER A 428 -4.35 -17.54 -5.40
CA SER A 428 -5.16 -18.30 -6.37
C SER A 428 -4.34 -19.02 -7.44
N ALA A 429 -3.14 -18.52 -7.73
CA ALA A 429 -2.25 -19.06 -8.76
C ALA A 429 -1.60 -20.41 -8.40
N GLU A 430 -1.64 -20.83 -7.14
CA GLU A 430 -1.09 -22.11 -6.69
C GLU A 430 -2.15 -23.21 -6.81
N LYS A 431 -1.89 -24.26 -7.61
CA LYS A 431 -2.85 -25.36 -7.89
C LYS A 431 -3.54 -25.93 -6.65
N ASN A 432 -2.78 -26.17 -5.56
CA ASN A 432 -3.33 -26.75 -4.33
C ASN A 432 -4.36 -25.83 -3.65
N PHE A 433 -4.25 -24.51 -3.82
CA PHE A 433 -5.24 -23.56 -3.27
C PHE A 433 -6.60 -23.76 -3.95
N GLY A 434 -6.64 -23.81 -5.28
CA GLY A 434 -7.87 -24.06 -6.03
C GLY A 434 -8.54 -25.40 -5.69
N ILE A 435 -7.74 -26.44 -5.42
CA ILE A 435 -8.24 -27.76 -5.00
C ILE A 435 -8.81 -27.71 -3.56
N ASN A 436 -8.09 -27.10 -2.63
CA ASN A 436 -8.47 -27.08 -1.20
C ASN A 436 -9.74 -26.25 -0.94
N LEU A 437 -10.02 -25.25 -1.78
CA LEU A 437 -11.26 -24.45 -1.73
C LEU A 437 -12.56 -25.27 -1.90
N ASN A 438 -12.49 -26.52 -2.39
CA ASN A 438 -13.67 -27.39 -2.50
C ASN A 438 -14.15 -27.94 -1.14
N LYS A 439 -13.41 -27.69 -0.05
CA LYS A 439 -13.87 -28.02 1.32
C LYS A 439 -15.15 -27.25 1.66
N MET A 440 -16.03 -27.87 2.45
CA MET A 440 -17.27 -27.23 2.93
C MET A 440 -16.96 -26.04 3.85
N PHE A 441 -17.78 -24.99 3.75
CA PHE A 441 -17.58 -23.75 4.50
C PHE A 441 -18.28 -23.81 5.87
N GLU A 442 -17.49 -23.92 6.94
CA GLU A 442 -17.98 -24.14 8.30
C GLU A 442 -18.18 -22.84 9.10
N ALA A 443 -17.52 -21.74 8.73
CA ALA A 443 -17.43 -20.52 9.56
C ALA A 443 -18.67 -19.59 9.52
N GLN A 444 -19.76 -19.95 8.82
CA GLN A 444 -20.82 -19.01 8.46
C GLN A 444 -21.52 -18.33 9.65
N GLU A 445 -21.61 -19.02 10.79
CA GLU A 445 -22.29 -18.53 11.99
C GLU A 445 -21.40 -17.59 12.83
N THR A 446 -20.08 -17.67 12.71
CA THR A 446 -19.11 -16.81 13.41
C THR A 446 -18.74 -15.54 12.63
N LEU A 447 -19.05 -15.48 11.33
CA LEU A 447 -18.81 -14.30 10.48
C LEU A 447 -19.66 -13.08 10.88
N PRO A 448 -19.09 -11.85 10.92
CA PRO A 448 -19.87 -10.61 11.06
C PRO A 448 -20.88 -10.36 9.94
N PRO A 449 -21.95 -9.58 10.19
CA PRO A 449 -22.96 -9.25 9.19
C PRO A 449 -22.44 -8.61 7.90
N ALA A 450 -21.29 -7.92 7.94
CA ALA A 450 -20.69 -7.24 6.78
C ALA A 450 -20.20 -8.19 5.67
N ILE A 451 -19.87 -9.43 6.03
CA ILE A 451 -19.38 -10.49 5.12
C ILE A 451 -20.32 -11.71 5.06
N ARG A 452 -21.18 -11.91 6.08
CA ARG A 452 -22.14 -13.01 6.12
C ARG A 452 -23.08 -12.99 4.90
N ILE A 453 -23.30 -14.17 4.31
CA ILE A 453 -24.20 -14.39 3.17
C ILE A 453 -25.46 -15.11 3.68
N THR A 454 -26.63 -14.49 3.56
CA THR A 454 -27.90 -15.02 4.07
C THR A 454 -28.26 -16.35 3.40
N GLY A 455 -28.53 -17.39 4.19
CA GLY A 455 -28.93 -18.71 3.70
C GLY A 455 -27.82 -19.51 3.00
N PHE A 456 -26.56 -19.08 3.10
CA PHE A 456 -25.44 -19.71 2.41
C PHE A 456 -25.18 -21.15 2.89
N ARG A 457 -25.01 -22.06 1.92
CA ARG A 457 -24.50 -23.42 2.08
C ARG A 457 -23.67 -23.74 0.85
N GLY A 458 -22.42 -24.15 1.03
CA GLY A 458 -21.48 -24.38 -0.06
C GLY A 458 -20.04 -24.52 0.44
N THR A 459 -19.12 -24.48 -0.51
CA THR A 459 -17.67 -24.62 -0.33
C THR A 459 -16.96 -23.28 -0.02
N TYR A 460 -15.67 -23.31 0.32
CA TYR A 460 -14.85 -22.10 0.34
C TYR A 460 -14.75 -21.43 -1.05
N ALA A 461 -14.81 -22.21 -2.14
CA ALA A 461 -14.91 -21.68 -3.50
C ALA A 461 -16.23 -20.93 -3.74
N ASP A 462 -17.38 -21.49 -3.31
CA ASP A 462 -18.68 -20.81 -3.36
C ASP A 462 -18.61 -19.47 -2.62
N PHE A 463 -18.01 -19.46 -1.42
CA PHE A 463 -17.89 -18.28 -0.58
C PHE A 463 -17.01 -17.20 -1.24
N LEU A 464 -15.86 -17.60 -1.80
CA LEU A 464 -14.93 -16.71 -2.51
C LEU A 464 -15.59 -16.10 -3.76
N ILE A 465 -16.21 -16.91 -4.61
CA ILE A 465 -16.84 -16.45 -5.86
C ILE A 465 -18.04 -15.53 -5.56
N GLN A 466 -18.86 -15.84 -4.55
CA GLN A 466 -19.95 -14.94 -4.15
C GLN A 466 -19.43 -13.64 -3.51
N SER A 467 -18.31 -13.68 -2.79
CA SER A 467 -17.68 -12.49 -2.24
C SER A 467 -17.08 -11.60 -3.35
N ILE A 468 -16.44 -12.20 -4.36
CA ILE A 468 -15.98 -11.49 -5.56
C ILE A 468 -17.15 -10.86 -6.34
N TYR A 469 -18.23 -11.61 -6.55
CA TYR A 469 -19.47 -11.07 -7.14
C TYR A 469 -20.00 -9.87 -6.36
N ASN A 470 -19.97 -9.91 -5.03
CA ASN A 470 -20.37 -8.79 -4.17
C ASN A 470 -19.42 -7.58 -4.32
N LEU A 471 -18.11 -7.78 -4.42
CA LEU A 471 -17.13 -6.69 -4.64
C LEU A 471 -17.33 -6.01 -6.01
N ILE A 472 -17.56 -6.79 -7.07
CA ILE A 472 -17.81 -6.23 -8.41
C ILE A 472 -19.17 -5.51 -8.45
N THR A 473 -20.25 -6.15 -8.01
CA THR A 473 -21.60 -5.60 -8.22
C THR A 473 -22.05 -4.53 -7.21
N LYS A 474 -21.50 -4.51 -5.99
CA LYS A 474 -21.91 -3.55 -4.93
C LYS A 474 -20.96 -2.36 -4.74
N SER A 475 -19.99 -2.17 -5.64
CA SER A 475 -18.99 -1.08 -5.56
C SER A 475 -19.32 0.15 -6.39
N GLN A 476 -20.45 0.16 -7.12
CA GLN A 476 -20.91 1.30 -7.92
C GLN A 476 -19.85 1.82 -8.92
N GLY A 477 -19.02 0.93 -9.47
CA GLY A 477 -17.96 1.27 -10.41
C GLY A 477 -16.65 1.80 -9.77
N LYS A 478 -16.63 2.10 -8.47
CA LYS A 478 -15.44 2.62 -7.76
C LYS A 478 -14.25 1.63 -7.74
N LEU A 479 -14.53 0.34 -7.90
CA LEU A 479 -13.53 -0.74 -7.89
C LEU A 479 -13.21 -1.32 -9.29
N THR A 480 -13.60 -0.65 -10.38
CA THR A 480 -13.31 -1.07 -11.77
C THR A 480 -11.84 -1.48 -12.00
N VAL A 481 -10.91 -0.68 -11.47
CA VAL A 481 -9.46 -0.90 -11.53
C VAL A 481 -8.99 -2.25 -10.94
N ILE A 482 -9.81 -2.91 -10.11
CA ILE A 482 -9.49 -4.23 -9.53
C ILE A 482 -10.30 -5.38 -10.13
N TYR A 483 -11.27 -5.10 -11.02
CA TYR A 483 -12.05 -6.16 -11.68
C TYR A 483 -11.16 -7.16 -12.46
N PRO A 484 -10.06 -6.76 -13.15
CA PRO A 484 -9.15 -7.72 -13.78
C PRO A 484 -8.54 -8.73 -12.79
N ALA A 485 -8.05 -8.27 -11.64
CA ALA A 485 -7.48 -9.13 -10.60
C ALA A 485 -8.52 -10.04 -9.96
N LEU A 486 -9.73 -9.53 -9.72
CA LEU A 486 -10.85 -10.31 -9.19
C LEU A 486 -11.33 -11.41 -10.16
N LEU A 487 -11.29 -11.16 -11.48
CA LEU A 487 -11.58 -12.18 -12.49
C LEU A 487 -10.41 -13.16 -12.67
N ALA A 488 -9.16 -12.70 -12.55
CA ALA A 488 -7.98 -13.56 -12.54
C ALA A 488 -8.04 -14.58 -11.39
N VAL A 489 -8.50 -14.18 -10.19
CA VAL A 489 -8.76 -15.12 -9.07
C VAL A 489 -9.75 -16.22 -9.47
N ILE A 490 -10.85 -15.87 -10.15
CA ILE A 490 -11.83 -16.87 -10.61
C ILE A 490 -11.22 -17.78 -11.68
N ASN A 491 -10.50 -17.23 -12.66
CA ASN A 491 -9.89 -18.01 -13.74
C ASN A 491 -8.88 -19.03 -13.19
N ASN A 492 -7.97 -18.59 -12.32
CA ASN A 492 -6.92 -19.43 -11.71
C ASN A 492 -7.46 -20.64 -10.95
N ILE A 493 -8.62 -20.51 -10.28
CA ILE A 493 -9.24 -21.63 -9.55
C ILE A 493 -10.20 -22.47 -10.42
N SER A 494 -10.64 -21.96 -11.58
CA SER A 494 -11.77 -22.51 -12.36
C SER A 494 -11.60 -23.97 -12.79
N ALA A 495 -10.39 -24.37 -13.20
CA ALA A 495 -10.10 -25.76 -13.57
C ALA A 495 -10.14 -26.76 -12.39
N TYR A 496 -10.22 -26.27 -11.15
CA TYR A 496 -10.19 -27.06 -9.92
C TYR A 496 -11.51 -27.05 -9.15
N LEU A 497 -12.54 -26.36 -9.64
CA LEU A 497 -13.83 -26.21 -8.94
C LEU A 497 -14.70 -27.47 -9.07
N GLU A 498 -15.24 -27.96 -7.95
CA GLU A 498 -16.06 -29.17 -7.88
C GLU A 498 -17.31 -28.92 -7.03
N GLY A 499 -18.48 -29.41 -7.47
CA GLY A 499 -19.71 -29.35 -6.68
C GLY A 499 -20.33 -27.96 -6.48
N LEU A 500 -20.04 -26.99 -7.35
CA LEU A 500 -20.50 -25.59 -7.20
C LEU A 500 -22.01 -25.49 -6.92
N SER A 501 -22.37 -24.74 -5.87
CA SER A 501 -23.77 -24.57 -5.49
C SER A 501 -24.57 -23.85 -6.56
N GLY A 502 -25.85 -24.18 -6.69
CA GLY A 502 -26.78 -23.48 -7.58
C GLY A 502 -26.86 -21.96 -7.30
N SER A 503 -26.55 -21.52 -6.07
CA SER A 503 -26.48 -20.10 -5.72
C SER A 503 -25.28 -19.40 -6.39
N THR A 504 -24.09 -19.99 -6.33
CA THR A 504 -22.86 -19.49 -6.98
C THR A 504 -22.95 -19.58 -8.50
N CYS A 505 -23.51 -20.67 -9.04
CA CYS A 505 -23.76 -20.82 -10.47
C CYS A 505 -24.60 -19.65 -11.01
N ASN A 506 -25.68 -19.28 -10.30
CA ASN A 506 -26.47 -18.11 -10.63
C ASN A 506 -25.70 -16.78 -10.50
N ARG A 507 -24.72 -16.64 -9.59
CA ARG A 507 -23.87 -15.43 -9.50
C ARG A 507 -22.89 -15.32 -10.66
N LEU A 508 -22.23 -16.40 -11.06
CA LEU A 508 -21.35 -16.42 -12.25
C LEU A 508 -22.14 -16.05 -13.51
N ILE A 509 -23.34 -16.61 -13.69
CA ILE A 509 -24.20 -16.30 -14.84
C ILE A 509 -24.81 -14.88 -14.74
N GLN A 510 -25.08 -14.35 -13.54
CA GLN A 510 -25.45 -12.93 -13.36
C GLN A 510 -24.31 -11.97 -13.70
N LEU A 511 -23.06 -12.35 -13.40
CA LEU A 511 -21.87 -11.59 -13.77
C LEU A 511 -21.69 -11.60 -15.30
N TYR A 512 -21.80 -12.77 -15.93
CA TYR A 512 -21.78 -12.91 -17.40
C TYR A 512 -22.87 -12.06 -18.06
N ASN A 513 -24.13 -12.16 -17.61
CA ASN A 513 -25.25 -11.37 -18.12
C ASN A 513 -25.08 -9.85 -17.91
N SER A 514 -24.19 -9.42 -17.01
CA SER A 514 -23.82 -8.01 -16.84
C SER A 514 -22.69 -7.61 -17.79
N MET A 515 -21.63 -8.42 -17.88
CA MET A 515 -20.43 -8.12 -18.70
C MET A 515 -20.64 -8.34 -20.20
N SER A 516 -21.60 -9.17 -20.60
CA SER A 516 -22.07 -9.33 -21.99
C SER A 516 -23.20 -8.37 -22.38
N SER A 517 -23.61 -7.45 -21.49
CA SER A 517 -24.65 -6.48 -21.83
C SER A 517 -24.10 -5.37 -22.75
N PRO A 518 -24.84 -4.93 -23.78
CA PRO A 518 -24.37 -3.88 -24.68
C PRO A 518 -23.98 -2.59 -23.94
N SER A 519 -24.76 -2.21 -22.91
CA SER A 519 -24.50 -1.06 -22.04
C SER A 519 -23.23 -1.16 -21.20
N PHE A 520 -22.64 -2.35 -21.05
CA PHE A 520 -21.35 -2.55 -20.39
C PHE A 520 -20.22 -2.56 -21.40
N LEU A 521 -20.34 -3.36 -22.46
CA LEU A 521 -19.31 -3.50 -23.50
C LEU A 521 -18.97 -2.15 -24.15
N MET A 522 -19.99 -1.38 -24.54
CA MET A 522 -19.82 -0.07 -25.17
C MET A 522 -19.46 1.07 -24.21
N ALA A 523 -19.33 0.83 -22.90
CA ALA A 523 -19.04 1.89 -21.92
C ALA A 523 -17.54 2.20 -21.75
N ASN A 524 -16.65 1.32 -22.20
CA ASN A 524 -15.19 1.53 -22.17
C ASN A 524 -14.51 0.55 -23.14
N GLU A 525 -13.54 1.04 -23.90
CA GLU A 525 -12.71 0.28 -24.85
C GLU A 525 -12.20 -1.06 -24.29
N THR A 526 -11.83 -1.12 -23.00
CA THR A 526 -11.21 -2.30 -22.38
C THR A 526 -12.21 -3.33 -21.84
N ASN A 527 -13.51 -3.02 -21.76
CA ASN A 527 -14.50 -3.85 -21.05
C ASN A 527 -14.70 -5.25 -21.66
N HIS A 528 -14.41 -5.44 -22.96
CA HIS A 528 -14.44 -6.75 -23.62
C HIS A 528 -13.43 -7.74 -22.99
N ASN A 529 -12.30 -7.26 -22.44
CA ASN A 529 -11.30 -8.11 -21.78
C ASN A 529 -11.83 -8.73 -20.48
N LEU A 530 -12.71 -8.01 -19.76
CA LEU A 530 -13.39 -8.54 -18.57
C LEU A 530 -14.37 -9.65 -18.95
N LEU A 531 -15.13 -9.47 -20.03
CA LEU A 531 -15.98 -10.52 -20.60
C LEU A 531 -15.15 -11.74 -21.04
N ARG A 532 -14.02 -11.52 -21.73
CA ARG A 532 -13.10 -12.57 -22.18
C ARG A 532 -12.57 -13.40 -21.02
N SER A 533 -12.03 -12.76 -19.98
CA SER A 533 -11.52 -13.45 -18.78
C SER A 533 -12.59 -14.24 -18.03
N LEU A 534 -13.86 -13.79 -18.07
CA LEU A 534 -14.96 -14.52 -17.48
C LEU A 534 -15.41 -15.70 -18.35
N LEU A 535 -15.41 -15.57 -19.67
CA LEU A 535 -15.66 -16.69 -20.60
C LEU A 535 -14.58 -17.77 -20.48
N GLU A 536 -13.30 -17.40 -20.36
CA GLU A 536 -12.21 -18.36 -20.09
C GLU A 536 -12.42 -19.11 -18.77
N SER A 537 -12.87 -18.41 -17.72
CA SER A 537 -13.24 -19.05 -16.44
C SER A 537 -14.39 -20.05 -16.59
N ILE A 538 -15.46 -19.68 -17.33
CA ILE A 538 -16.60 -20.56 -17.59
C ILE A 538 -16.15 -21.80 -18.38
N ASN A 539 -15.32 -21.62 -19.41
CA ASN A 539 -14.76 -22.70 -20.21
C ASN A 539 -13.90 -23.65 -19.36
N ALA A 540 -12.99 -23.13 -18.53
CA ALA A 540 -12.11 -23.94 -17.71
C ALA A 540 -12.88 -24.89 -16.75
N ILE A 541 -14.01 -24.43 -16.19
CA ILE A 541 -14.91 -25.28 -15.38
C ILE A 541 -15.54 -26.39 -16.23
N VAL A 542 -15.99 -26.07 -17.45
CA VAL A 542 -16.57 -27.07 -18.38
C VAL A 542 -15.50 -28.09 -18.79
N GLU A 543 -14.39 -27.63 -19.34
CA GLU A 543 -13.31 -28.45 -19.91
C GLU A 543 -12.68 -29.42 -18.89
N HIS A 544 -12.47 -28.98 -17.65
CA HIS A 544 -11.80 -29.80 -16.64
C HIS A 544 -12.77 -30.54 -15.70
N GLN A 545 -13.93 -29.95 -15.41
CA GLN A 545 -14.78 -30.35 -14.28
C GLN A 545 -16.27 -30.49 -14.63
N TYR A 546 -16.61 -30.67 -15.92
CA TYR A 546 -17.97 -30.91 -16.42
C TYR A 546 -18.80 -31.85 -15.53
N LYS A 547 -18.34 -33.09 -15.33
CA LYS A 547 -19.08 -34.14 -14.61
C LYS A 547 -19.27 -33.83 -13.12
N LYS A 548 -18.47 -32.92 -12.55
CA LYS A 548 -18.54 -32.55 -11.14
C LYS A 548 -19.36 -31.28 -10.88
N ASN A 549 -19.83 -30.59 -11.92
CA ASN A 549 -20.59 -29.34 -11.79
C ASN A 549 -21.93 -29.33 -12.58
N PRO A 550 -22.81 -30.34 -12.47
CA PRO A 550 -24.04 -30.40 -13.27
C PRO A 550 -25.00 -29.22 -13.03
N HIS A 551 -24.98 -28.60 -11.84
CA HIS A 551 -25.73 -27.36 -11.57
C HIS A 551 -25.23 -26.16 -12.39
N PHE A 552 -23.92 -26.07 -12.64
CA PHE A 552 -23.32 -25.02 -13.45
C PHE A 552 -23.68 -25.20 -14.92
N ILE A 553 -23.53 -26.44 -15.43
CA ILE A 553 -23.92 -26.82 -16.79
C ILE A 553 -25.40 -26.52 -17.05
N TYR A 554 -26.30 -26.89 -16.12
CA TYR A 554 -27.73 -26.55 -16.21
C TYR A 554 -27.97 -25.03 -16.29
N SER A 555 -27.21 -24.26 -15.52
CA SER A 555 -27.31 -22.79 -15.48
C SER A 555 -26.88 -22.15 -16.81
N ILE A 556 -25.88 -22.72 -17.51
CA ILE A 556 -25.48 -22.32 -18.87
C ILE A 556 -26.63 -22.60 -19.86
N ILE A 557 -27.17 -23.82 -19.89
CA ILE A 557 -28.23 -24.22 -20.85
C ILE A 557 -29.50 -23.36 -20.68
N ARG A 558 -29.88 -23.05 -19.44
CA ARG A 558 -31.01 -22.15 -19.12
C ARG A 558 -30.79 -20.73 -19.68
N ASN A 559 -29.54 -20.30 -19.83
CA ASN A 559 -29.15 -18.98 -20.33
C ASN A 559 -28.63 -19.00 -21.79
N ARG A 560 -28.72 -20.12 -22.51
CA ARG A 560 -28.15 -20.30 -23.87
C ARG A 560 -28.40 -19.15 -24.84
N LYS A 561 -29.61 -18.56 -24.85
CA LYS A 561 -29.97 -17.39 -25.66
C LYS A 561 -29.04 -16.18 -25.49
N ARG A 562 -28.40 -16.03 -24.33
CA ARG A 562 -27.44 -14.96 -24.01
C ARG A 562 -26.02 -15.27 -24.48
N PHE A 563 -25.67 -16.53 -24.71
CA PHE A 563 -24.42 -16.94 -25.36
C PHE A 563 -24.58 -16.97 -26.88
N GLU A 564 -25.73 -17.47 -27.37
CA GLU A 564 -26.15 -17.44 -28.77
C GLU A 564 -26.18 -16.00 -29.30
N ALA A 565 -26.83 -15.06 -28.60
CA ALA A 565 -26.90 -13.65 -29.00
C ALA A 565 -25.55 -12.91 -28.95
N LEU A 566 -24.62 -13.33 -28.09
CA LEU A 566 -23.28 -12.73 -28.04
C LEU A 566 -22.47 -13.08 -29.29
N ARG A 567 -22.65 -14.27 -29.87
CA ARG A 567 -21.99 -14.65 -31.14
C ARG A 567 -22.45 -13.77 -32.31
N SER A 568 -23.67 -13.25 -32.27
CA SER A 568 -24.26 -12.40 -33.31
C SER A 568 -24.39 -10.94 -32.87
N PHE A 569 -23.49 -10.47 -32.00
CA PHE A 569 -23.50 -9.10 -31.51
C PHE A 569 -22.97 -8.14 -32.59
N THR A 570 -23.66 -7.02 -32.79
CA THR A 570 -23.25 -5.93 -33.71
C THR A 570 -23.43 -4.58 -33.04
N LEU A 571 -22.80 -3.53 -33.57
CA LEU A 571 -22.96 -2.16 -33.05
C LEU A 571 -24.43 -1.74 -33.03
N GLU A 572 -25.10 -1.89 -34.17
CA GLU A 572 -26.52 -1.57 -34.39
C GLU A 572 -27.44 -2.34 -33.42
N SER A 573 -27.35 -3.67 -33.36
CA SER A 573 -28.17 -4.49 -32.46
C SER A 573 -27.88 -4.21 -30.97
N GLY A 574 -26.66 -3.80 -30.65
CA GLY A 574 -26.27 -3.30 -29.34
C GLY A 574 -26.92 -1.97 -28.99
N GLN A 575 -26.88 -1.00 -29.91
CA GLN A 575 -27.49 0.33 -29.75
C GLN A 575 -29.01 0.22 -29.64
N GLU A 576 -29.67 -0.54 -30.53
CA GLU A 576 -31.12 -0.82 -30.45
C GLU A 576 -31.53 -1.33 -29.07
N GLU A 577 -30.80 -2.30 -28.50
CA GLU A 577 -31.17 -2.89 -27.21
C GLU A 577 -30.92 -1.92 -26.04
N ILE A 578 -29.95 -0.99 -26.16
CA ILE A 578 -29.80 0.13 -25.23
C ILE A 578 -31.02 1.07 -25.32
N GLU A 579 -31.42 1.48 -26.52
CA GLU A 579 -32.58 2.35 -26.71
C GLU A 579 -33.88 1.68 -26.25
N ARG A 580 -34.12 0.44 -26.65
CA ARG A 580 -35.27 -0.39 -26.24
C ARG A 580 -35.32 -0.55 -24.72
N ARG A 581 -34.17 -0.69 -24.05
CA ARG A 581 -34.07 -0.74 -22.58
C ARG A 581 -34.30 0.64 -21.93
N ASN A 582 -33.80 1.72 -22.53
CA ASN A 582 -33.99 3.08 -22.03
C ASN A 582 -35.44 3.57 -22.22
N ARG A 583 -36.11 3.20 -23.31
CA ARG A 583 -37.53 3.45 -23.54
C ARG A 583 -38.39 2.73 -22.49
N ARG A 584 -38.13 1.43 -22.24
CA ARG A 584 -38.78 0.67 -21.14
C ARG A 584 -38.57 1.28 -19.76
N LYS A 585 -37.40 1.86 -19.47
CA LYS A 585 -37.16 2.61 -18.22
C LYS A 585 -38.04 3.86 -18.12
N LYS A 586 -38.21 4.62 -19.22
CA LYS A 586 -39.09 5.81 -19.26
C LYS A 586 -40.56 5.42 -19.11
N GLU A 587 -41.01 4.39 -19.84
CA GLU A 587 -42.37 3.84 -19.77
C GLU A 587 -42.71 3.39 -18.33
N ALA A 588 -41.84 2.61 -17.69
CA ALA A 588 -42.04 2.14 -16.32
C ALA A 588 -41.94 3.24 -15.23
N ALA A 589 -41.26 4.36 -15.52
CA ALA A 589 -41.22 5.51 -14.64
C ALA A 589 -42.50 6.38 -14.75
N ALA A 590 -43.16 6.36 -15.91
CA ALA A 590 -44.42 7.06 -16.15
C ALA A 590 -45.66 6.29 -15.65
N SER A 591 -45.54 4.98 -15.36
CA SER A 591 -46.67 4.11 -14.98
C SER A 591 -46.87 3.92 -13.46
N ASN A 592 -46.29 4.78 -12.62
CA ASN A 592 -46.44 4.70 -11.15
C ASN A 592 -47.68 5.48 -10.68
N ASP A 593 -48.82 4.79 -10.59
CA ASP A 593 -50.05 5.29 -9.95
C ASP A 593 -49.87 5.30 -8.41
N PRO A 594 -50.16 6.39 -7.66
CA PRO A 594 -49.75 6.51 -6.25
C PRO A 594 -50.41 5.59 -5.21
N LEU A 595 -51.32 4.68 -5.58
CA LEU A 595 -52.21 3.99 -4.62
C LEU A 595 -51.89 2.52 -4.28
N GLU A 596 -51.02 1.81 -5.01
CA GLU A 596 -50.74 0.38 -4.72
C GLU A 596 -49.56 0.14 -3.75
N THR A 597 -49.84 0.14 -2.45
CA THR A 597 -48.87 -0.24 -1.40
C THR A 597 -48.68 -1.76 -1.28
N ASN A 598 -48.22 -2.45 -2.34
CA ASN A 598 -47.61 -3.79 -2.23
C ASN A 598 -46.87 -4.25 -3.52
N SER A 599 -45.62 -3.85 -3.70
CA SER A 599 -44.77 -4.40 -4.78
C SER A 599 -43.33 -4.66 -4.34
N THR A 600 -43.12 -5.79 -3.66
CA THR A 600 -41.81 -6.26 -3.17
C THR A 600 -40.96 -6.89 -4.29
N ARG A 601 -40.64 -6.14 -5.35
CA ARG A 601 -39.90 -6.64 -6.53
C ARG A 601 -38.57 -5.91 -6.79
N SER A 602 -37.47 -6.63 -6.53
CA SER A 602 -36.15 -6.46 -7.17
C SER A 602 -35.50 -5.07 -7.13
N SER A 603 -35.05 -4.64 -5.95
CA SER A 603 -34.16 -3.48 -5.72
C SER A 603 -32.70 -3.67 -6.23
N LEU A 604 -32.54 -4.34 -7.39
CA LEU A 604 -31.25 -4.70 -7.99
C LEU A 604 -30.99 -4.07 -9.36
N ASP A 605 -32.01 -3.62 -10.11
CA ASP A 605 -31.81 -3.08 -11.47
C ASP A 605 -31.30 -1.63 -11.50
N SER A 606 -31.50 -0.85 -10.42
CA SER A 606 -31.03 0.54 -10.30
C SER A 606 -29.50 0.70 -10.22
N LEU A 607 -28.75 -0.41 -10.15
CA LEU A 607 -27.27 -0.41 -10.12
C LEU A 607 -26.63 -0.70 -11.50
N ARG A 608 -27.43 -0.92 -12.56
CA ARG A 608 -26.94 -1.37 -13.88
C ARG A 608 -26.58 -0.25 -14.89
N SER A 609 -26.06 0.88 -14.44
CA SER A 609 -25.54 1.92 -15.33
C SER A 609 -24.48 2.78 -14.60
N PRO A 610 -23.20 2.76 -15.01
CA PRO A 610 -22.15 3.60 -14.41
C PRO A 610 -22.20 5.04 -14.97
N THR A 611 -23.37 5.67 -14.94
CA THR A 611 -23.56 7.02 -15.49
C THR A 611 -23.27 8.06 -14.41
N ALA A 612 -22.14 8.78 -14.53
CA ALA A 612 -21.94 10.00 -13.76
C ALA A 612 -22.98 11.04 -14.19
N SER A 613 -23.70 11.63 -13.24
CA SER A 613 -24.72 12.63 -13.52
C SER A 613 -24.09 13.98 -13.86
N VAL A 614 -23.79 14.21 -15.14
CA VAL A 614 -23.37 15.53 -15.63
C VAL A 614 -24.58 16.47 -15.59
N THR A 615 -24.58 17.40 -14.66
CA THR A 615 -25.65 18.39 -14.48
C THR A 615 -25.60 19.43 -15.60
N ARG A 616 -26.30 19.19 -16.70
CA ARG A 616 -26.47 20.18 -17.78
C ARG A 616 -27.52 21.22 -17.38
N VAL A 617 -27.11 22.47 -17.24
CA VAL A 617 -28.00 23.62 -16.97
C VAL A 617 -28.88 23.86 -18.20
N PRO A 618 -30.21 24.04 -18.05
CA PRO A 618 -31.07 24.37 -19.18
C PRO A 618 -30.89 25.83 -19.60
N THR A 619 -30.85 26.07 -20.91
CA THR A 619 -30.99 27.39 -21.51
C THR A 619 -32.12 27.31 -22.55
N LEU A 620 -33.04 28.27 -22.49
CA LEU A 620 -34.05 28.47 -23.54
C LEU A 620 -33.47 29.44 -24.56
N HIS A 621 -33.59 29.13 -25.85
CA HIS A 621 -34.69 29.70 -26.61
C HIS A 621 -34.97 28.87 -27.87
N ASP A 622 -36.23 28.88 -28.29
CA ASP A 622 -36.69 28.48 -29.61
C ASP A 622 -37.31 29.72 -30.27
N VAL A 623 -36.87 30.08 -31.48
CA VAL A 623 -37.46 31.09 -32.38
C VAL A 623 -36.98 30.78 -33.82
N PRO A 624 -37.87 30.47 -34.77
CA PRO A 624 -37.57 30.45 -36.20
C PRO A 624 -37.97 31.77 -36.88
N GLU A 625 -37.29 32.15 -37.98
CA GLU A 625 -37.89 32.60 -39.27
C GLU A 625 -36.84 33.01 -40.33
N ASP A 626 -37.31 33.23 -41.57
CA ASP A 626 -36.57 33.34 -42.85
C ASP A 626 -35.50 34.45 -42.99
N GLY A 627 -34.61 34.33 -44.01
CA GLY A 627 -33.69 35.45 -44.36
C GLY A 627 -32.65 35.32 -45.49
N ALA A 628 -33.03 34.90 -46.70
CA ALA A 628 -32.46 35.31 -48.01
C ALA A 628 -30.92 35.46 -48.28
N PHE A 629 -30.44 34.71 -49.29
CA PHE A 629 -29.51 35.11 -50.39
C PHE A 629 -27.97 35.28 -50.22
N ALA A 630 -27.29 34.80 -51.27
CA ALA A 630 -26.06 35.29 -51.94
C ALA A 630 -24.65 34.81 -51.48
N VAL A 631 -23.91 34.24 -52.47
CA VAL A 631 -22.48 34.42 -52.85
C VAL A 631 -21.41 34.36 -51.74
N GLY A 632 -20.30 33.63 -51.88
CA GLY A 632 -19.74 32.88 -53.01
C GLY A 632 -18.24 32.58 -52.77
N ASP A 633 -17.53 32.16 -53.82
CA ASP A 633 -16.10 31.78 -53.87
C ASP A 633 -15.71 30.56 -53.00
N ASP A 634 -14.59 29.87 -53.24
CA ASP A 634 -14.04 29.16 -54.43
C ASP A 634 -12.68 28.52 -53.97
N ASP A 635 -11.96 27.85 -54.88
CA ASP A 635 -10.61 27.25 -54.74
C ASP A 635 -10.50 26.03 -53.76
N ASP A 636 -10.24 24.78 -54.20
CA ASP A 636 -8.98 24.18 -54.72
C ASP A 636 -7.94 23.89 -53.60
N ASP A 637 -7.14 22.80 -53.49
CA ASP A 637 -6.68 21.65 -54.31
C ASP A 637 -6.27 20.51 -53.29
N SER A 638 -6.15 19.18 -53.52
CA SER A 638 -6.05 18.33 -54.72
C SER A 638 -6.58 16.87 -54.53
N ASP A 639 -6.64 16.14 -55.64
CA ASP A 639 -6.73 14.66 -55.81
C ASP A 639 -5.43 13.91 -55.40
N ASP A 640 -5.27 12.56 -55.46
CA ASP A 640 -6.06 11.38 -54.98
C ASP A 640 -5.05 10.29 -54.47
N GLU A 641 -4.75 9.08 -55.00
CA GLU A 641 -5.20 8.20 -56.09
C GLU A 641 -5.01 6.72 -55.63
N GLN A 642 -5.57 5.72 -56.32
CA GLN A 642 -6.04 4.47 -55.69
C GLN A 642 -5.33 3.17 -56.11
N ARG A 643 -4.99 2.33 -55.11
CA ARG A 643 -4.94 0.84 -55.20
C ARG A 643 -3.86 0.28 -56.18
N PRO A 644 -3.78 -1.04 -56.48
CA PRO A 644 -4.37 -2.22 -55.82
C PRO A 644 -3.34 -3.24 -55.29
N THR A 645 -3.84 -4.27 -54.59
CA THR A 645 -3.11 -5.53 -54.28
C THR A 645 -3.10 -6.48 -55.49
N PRO A 646 -2.22 -7.52 -55.50
CA PRO A 646 -2.74 -8.85 -55.12
C PRO A 646 -1.74 -9.79 -54.38
N SER A 647 -2.30 -10.85 -53.79
CA SER A 647 -1.65 -12.06 -53.24
C SER A 647 -1.23 -13.05 -54.37
N PRO A 648 -0.78 -14.34 -54.18
CA PRO A 648 -0.99 -15.27 -53.04
C PRO A 648 0.16 -16.28 -52.67
N SER A 649 -0.13 -17.19 -51.70
CA SER A 649 0.40 -18.58 -51.57
C SER A 649 1.90 -18.81 -51.22
N SER A 650 2.36 -19.92 -50.62
CA SER A 650 1.75 -21.02 -49.82
C SER A 650 2.86 -21.93 -49.21
N HIS A 651 2.50 -22.89 -48.34
CA HIS A 651 3.33 -24.01 -47.80
C HIS A 651 4.55 -23.63 -46.92
N SER A 652 4.74 -24.05 -45.66
CA SER A 652 4.52 -25.31 -44.89
C SER A 652 5.73 -26.24 -44.84
N GLU A 653 6.36 -26.37 -43.65
CA GLU A 653 6.78 -27.67 -43.07
C GLU A 653 7.33 -27.51 -41.64
N ASN A 654 7.36 -28.61 -40.87
CA ASN A 654 7.83 -28.67 -39.48
C ASN A 654 8.23 -30.12 -39.13
N PRO A 655 9.45 -30.38 -38.61
CA PRO A 655 9.69 -31.61 -37.85
C PRO A 655 10.39 -31.39 -36.49
N SER A 656 9.84 -32.01 -35.46
CA SER A 656 10.32 -31.98 -34.07
C SER A 656 11.51 -32.90 -33.80
N ARG A 657 12.34 -32.60 -32.75
CA ARG A 657 12.80 -33.61 -31.75
C ARG A 657 13.55 -33.07 -30.52
N ALA A 658 12.96 -33.35 -29.35
CA ALA A 658 13.56 -33.96 -28.15
C ALA A 658 14.68 -33.28 -27.29
N SER A 659 14.39 -33.24 -25.97
CA SER A 659 15.28 -33.63 -24.84
C SER A 659 16.32 -32.67 -24.20
N SER A 660 15.84 -31.94 -23.19
CA SER A 660 16.27 -32.03 -21.77
C SER A 660 17.75 -31.94 -21.34
N VAL A 661 18.11 -30.84 -20.64
CA VAL A 661 19.07 -30.79 -19.52
C VAL A 661 18.59 -29.71 -18.51
N GLU A 662 18.58 -30.01 -17.20
CA GLU A 662 18.43 -28.99 -16.13
C GLU A 662 19.78 -28.39 -15.70
N PRO A 663 19.82 -27.11 -15.30
CA PRO A 663 20.80 -26.69 -14.30
C PRO A 663 20.25 -25.74 -13.21
N HIS A 664 20.40 -26.18 -11.96
CA HIS A 664 20.64 -25.43 -10.72
C HIS A 664 19.75 -24.23 -10.31
N ALA A 665 19.33 -24.28 -9.04
CA ALA A 665 18.49 -23.25 -8.41
C ALA A 665 19.28 -22.02 -7.94
N ASP A 666 18.92 -20.85 -8.44
CA ASP A 666 19.35 -19.55 -7.89
C ASP A 666 18.24 -18.93 -7.01
N GLY A 667 18.63 -18.41 -5.84
CA GLY A 667 17.76 -18.15 -4.70
C GLY A 667 17.64 -16.67 -4.33
N SER A 668 17.07 -15.88 -5.24
CA SER A 668 17.00 -14.41 -5.15
C SER A 668 15.70 -13.84 -5.74
N ASP A 669 14.55 -14.33 -5.26
CA ASP A 669 13.23 -13.91 -5.73
C ASP A 669 12.82 -12.50 -5.22
N VAL A 670 13.44 -11.48 -5.84
CA VAL A 670 12.74 -10.25 -6.26
C VAL A 670 11.56 -10.68 -7.16
N PRO A 671 10.45 -9.91 -7.26
CA PRO A 671 9.41 -10.16 -8.26
C PRO A 671 9.99 -10.43 -9.66
N ARG A 672 9.79 -11.65 -10.16
CA ARG A 672 10.58 -12.23 -11.28
C ARG A 672 10.40 -11.54 -12.64
N GLN A 673 9.46 -10.61 -12.77
CA GLN A 673 9.11 -9.92 -14.03
C GLN A 673 9.89 -8.62 -14.28
N LEU A 674 10.61 -8.06 -13.29
CA LEU A 674 11.47 -6.89 -13.53
C LEU A 674 12.72 -7.23 -14.35
N ARG A 675 13.10 -8.51 -14.45
CA ARG A 675 14.33 -8.92 -15.15
C ARG A 675 14.16 -8.87 -16.67
N GLY A 676 14.62 -7.76 -17.26
CA GLY A 676 14.83 -7.64 -18.70
C GLY A 676 15.73 -8.77 -19.25
N MET A 677 15.63 -9.02 -20.56
CA MET A 677 16.32 -10.13 -21.23
C MET A 677 17.85 -10.04 -21.05
N SER A 678 18.45 -11.13 -20.54
CA SER A 678 19.89 -11.23 -20.30
C SER A 678 20.72 -10.92 -21.56
N GLU A 679 21.78 -10.13 -21.41
CA GLU A 679 22.62 -9.65 -22.53
C GLU A 679 23.24 -10.78 -23.36
N LYS A 680 23.50 -11.95 -22.75
CA LYS A 680 23.98 -13.14 -23.47
C LYS A 680 23.00 -13.64 -24.55
N ALA A 681 21.75 -13.16 -24.58
CA ALA A 681 20.77 -13.41 -25.64
C ALA A 681 20.67 -12.28 -26.69
N ARG A 682 21.30 -11.11 -26.50
CA ARG A 682 21.23 -9.98 -27.46
C ARG A 682 22.21 -10.11 -28.62
N GLY A 683 23.34 -10.80 -28.43
CA GLY A 683 24.44 -10.85 -29.41
C GLY A 683 24.26 -11.78 -30.63
N LYS A 684 23.05 -12.31 -30.90
CA LYS A 684 22.81 -13.31 -31.96
C LYS A 684 21.44 -13.23 -32.65
N MET A 685 21.01 -12.06 -33.11
CA MET A 685 19.95 -11.93 -34.14
C MET A 685 20.26 -10.77 -35.11
N PRO A 686 19.84 -10.87 -36.39
CA PRO A 686 19.77 -9.73 -37.32
C PRO A 686 18.75 -8.67 -36.87
N ALA A 687 18.79 -7.49 -37.50
CA ALA A 687 17.99 -6.34 -37.10
C ALA A 687 16.64 -6.21 -37.84
N GLU A 688 15.57 -6.02 -37.05
CA GLU A 688 14.22 -5.53 -37.45
C GLU A 688 13.42 -6.44 -38.44
N PRO A 689 12.08 -6.28 -38.55
CA PRO A 689 11.19 -5.32 -37.89
C PRO A 689 10.46 -5.88 -36.65
N ARG A 690 9.61 -5.04 -36.06
CA ARG A 690 9.00 -5.22 -34.73
C ARG A 690 7.80 -6.19 -34.75
N PHE A 691 7.92 -7.32 -34.07
CA PHE A 691 6.77 -8.15 -33.69
C PHE A 691 6.00 -7.52 -32.52
N SER A 692 4.67 -7.45 -32.64
CA SER A 692 3.80 -7.05 -31.53
C SER A 692 3.87 -8.07 -30.39
N ARG A 693 4.21 -7.62 -29.18
CA ARG A 693 4.18 -8.46 -27.99
C ARG A 693 2.80 -8.42 -27.36
N GLN A 694 2.16 -9.59 -27.27
CA GLN A 694 1.01 -9.81 -26.38
C GLN A 694 1.48 -9.75 -24.92
N ASN A 695 1.68 -8.54 -24.40
CA ASN A 695 1.87 -8.28 -22.98
C ASN A 695 0.52 -8.33 -22.27
N SER A 696 0.42 -9.02 -21.14
CA SER A 696 -0.79 -8.98 -20.31
C SER A 696 -0.95 -7.60 -19.67
N THR A 697 -2.01 -6.87 -20.01
CA THR A 697 -2.28 -5.51 -19.48
C THR A 697 -2.81 -5.49 -18.04
N THR A 698 -2.86 -6.66 -17.38
CA THR A 698 -3.83 -7.02 -16.33
C THR A 698 -3.54 -6.51 -14.93
N SER A 699 -2.31 -6.07 -14.63
CA SER A 699 -1.89 -5.75 -13.25
C SER A 699 -1.97 -4.25 -12.94
N LEU A 700 -1.21 -3.42 -13.66
CA LEU A 700 -1.31 -1.94 -13.58
C LEU A 700 -1.13 -1.20 -14.91
N GLY A 701 -0.57 -1.82 -15.96
CA GLY A 701 -0.16 -1.13 -17.20
C GLY A 701 -1.29 -0.63 -18.11
N GLY A 702 -2.55 -0.98 -17.85
CA GLY A 702 -3.71 -0.54 -18.64
C GLY A 702 -4.47 0.69 -18.12
N TYR A 703 -4.14 1.20 -16.92
CA TYR A 703 -4.92 2.27 -16.26
C TYR A 703 -4.05 3.48 -15.91
N SER A 704 -3.71 4.25 -16.94
CA SER A 704 -3.04 5.56 -16.81
C SER A 704 -3.95 6.55 -16.07
N ILE A 705 -3.58 6.96 -14.85
CA ILE A 705 -4.26 8.06 -14.14
C ILE A 705 -3.99 9.42 -14.82
N SER A 706 -2.91 9.51 -15.61
CA SER A 706 -2.65 10.58 -16.58
C SER A 706 -3.44 10.46 -17.89
N GLY A 707 -4.30 9.45 -18.02
CA GLY A 707 -5.11 9.16 -19.21
C GLY A 707 -6.35 10.04 -19.38
N GLN A 708 -6.28 11.33 -19.04
CA GLN A 708 -7.19 12.29 -19.65
C GLN A 708 -6.72 12.51 -21.10
N SER A 709 -7.36 11.79 -22.03
CA SER A 709 -7.28 12.12 -23.45
C SER A 709 -7.62 13.60 -23.63
N GLN A 710 -6.73 14.35 -24.26
CA GLN A 710 -7.10 15.65 -24.78
C GLN A 710 -8.17 15.42 -25.86
N THR A 711 -9.36 15.99 -25.63
CA THR A 711 -10.45 16.09 -26.61
C THR A 711 -10.91 14.77 -27.28
N GLY A 712 -11.26 13.76 -26.50
CA GLY A 712 -11.95 12.57 -27.03
C GLY A 712 -12.65 11.73 -25.96
N ALA A 713 -13.96 11.51 -26.10
CA ALA A 713 -14.70 10.47 -25.39
C ALA A 713 -14.63 9.15 -26.19
N PHE A 714 -14.68 8.00 -25.52
CA PHE A 714 -14.71 6.70 -26.22
C PHE A 714 -16.08 6.50 -26.89
N GLU A 715 -16.08 6.39 -28.21
CA GLU A 715 -17.24 5.98 -29.01
C GLU A 715 -16.94 4.63 -29.69
N PRO A 716 -17.81 3.61 -29.54
CA PRO A 716 -17.57 2.28 -30.08
C PRO A 716 -17.85 2.23 -31.59
N THR A 717 -16.85 1.82 -32.37
CA THR A 717 -17.00 1.59 -33.82
C THR A 717 -17.28 0.12 -34.15
N ALA A 718 -17.74 -0.16 -35.37
CA ALA A 718 -17.91 -1.54 -35.85
C ALA A 718 -16.56 -2.28 -35.92
N GLU A 719 -15.54 -1.65 -36.49
CA GLU A 719 -14.17 -2.18 -36.57
C GLU A 719 -13.59 -2.54 -35.21
N TRP A 720 -13.87 -1.74 -34.17
CA TRP A 720 -13.47 -2.04 -32.79
C TRP A 720 -14.21 -3.27 -32.22
N ILE A 721 -15.47 -3.52 -32.59
CA ILE A 721 -16.16 -4.77 -32.20
C ILE A 721 -15.53 -5.96 -32.93
N ASP A 722 -15.31 -5.83 -34.24
CA ASP A 722 -14.76 -6.89 -35.08
C ASP A 722 -13.31 -7.25 -34.71
N SER A 723 -12.56 -6.37 -34.04
CA SER A 723 -11.21 -6.65 -33.56
C SER A 723 -11.14 -7.60 -32.35
N TRP A 724 -12.21 -7.75 -31.56
CA TRP A 724 -12.21 -8.62 -30.36
C TRP A 724 -13.34 -9.65 -30.33
N LEU A 725 -14.47 -9.42 -31.01
CA LEU A 725 -15.62 -10.32 -30.99
C LEU A 725 -15.31 -11.71 -31.57
N PRO A 726 -14.57 -11.85 -32.70
CA PRO A 726 -14.17 -13.15 -33.23
C PRO A 726 -13.19 -13.91 -32.32
N GLU A 727 -12.43 -13.20 -31.48
CA GLU A 727 -11.46 -13.83 -30.57
C GLU A 727 -12.06 -14.28 -29.21
N LEU A 728 -13.35 -14.06 -28.98
CA LEU A 728 -14.00 -14.54 -27.75
C LEU A 728 -14.07 -16.08 -27.75
N PRO A 729 -13.72 -16.76 -26.64
CA PRO A 729 -13.62 -18.21 -26.59
C PRO A 729 -15.02 -18.87 -26.42
N LEU A 730 -15.92 -18.64 -27.36
CA LEU A 730 -17.32 -19.11 -27.30
C LEU A 730 -17.48 -20.59 -27.70
N HIS A 731 -16.47 -21.21 -28.33
CA HIS A 731 -16.57 -22.55 -28.92
C HIS A 731 -17.05 -23.61 -27.90
N THR A 732 -16.34 -23.78 -26.79
CA THR A 732 -16.65 -24.72 -25.71
C THR A 732 -18.11 -24.61 -25.24
N ILE A 733 -18.56 -23.40 -24.92
CA ILE A 733 -19.93 -23.14 -24.43
C ILE A 733 -20.99 -23.40 -25.51
N LEU A 734 -20.74 -23.05 -26.77
CA LEU A 734 -21.70 -23.28 -27.85
C LEU A 734 -21.79 -24.77 -28.25
N THR A 735 -20.67 -25.48 -28.28
CA THR A 735 -20.64 -26.94 -28.50
C THR A 735 -21.38 -27.68 -27.38
N LEU A 736 -21.16 -27.28 -26.11
CA LEU A 736 -21.90 -27.72 -24.93
C LEU A 736 -23.43 -27.48 -25.06
N ILE A 737 -23.82 -26.25 -25.41
CA ILE A 737 -25.24 -25.86 -25.58
C ILE A 737 -25.91 -26.70 -26.66
N ASN A 738 -25.26 -26.88 -27.82
CA ASN A 738 -25.81 -27.63 -28.95
C ASN A 738 -26.06 -29.11 -28.59
N GLN A 739 -25.07 -29.78 -28.00
CA GLN A 739 -25.18 -31.20 -27.64
C GLN A 739 -26.24 -31.42 -26.55
N LEU A 740 -26.23 -30.62 -25.49
CA LEU A 740 -27.18 -30.81 -24.39
C LEU A 740 -28.61 -30.34 -24.73
N THR A 741 -28.79 -29.39 -25.63
CA THR A 741 -30.14 -29.01 -26.13
C THR A 741 -30.73 -30.07 -27.06
N ALA A 742 -29.91 -30.91 -27.70
CA ALA A 742 -30.36 -32.08 -28.46
C ALA A 742 -30.67 -33.30 -27.58
N LEU A 743 -29.90 -33.52 -26.50
CA LEU A 743 -30.00 -34.72 -25.65
C LEU A 743 -30.95 -34.58 -24.44
N LEU A 744 -31.31 -33.36 -24.04
CA LEU A 744 -32.21 -33.11 -22.91
C LEU A 744 -33.64 -32.73 -23.36
N PRO A 745 -34.70 -33.27 -22.73
CA PRO A 745 -36.08 -32.87 -23.03
C PRO A 745 -36.31 -31.36 -22.89
N ARG A 746 -37.00 -30.75 -23.86
CA ARG A 746 -37.30 -29.30 -23.85
C ARG A 746 -38.01 -28.85 -22.57
N GLN A 747 -38.86 -29.71 -22.01
CA GLN A 747 -39.59 -29.48 -20.75
C GLN A 747 -38.66 -29.36 -19.54
N SER A 748 -37.60 -30.18 -19.43
CA SER A 748 -36.65 -30.12 -18.31
C SER A 748 -35.68 -28.93 -18.36
N ILE A 749 -35.62 -28.22 -19.49
CA ILE A 749 -34.87 -26.97 -19.65
C ILE A 749 -35.71 -25.75 -19.25
N ALA A 750 -37.04 -25.90 -19.14
CA ALA A 750 -37.98 -24.82 -18.82
C ALA A 750 -38.24 -24.65 -17.31
N THR A 751 -37.84 -25.60 -16.47
CA THR A 751 -38.02 -25.55 -15.01
C THR A 751 -37.01 -24.61 -14.34
N ASP A 752 -37.47 -23.85 -13.35
CA ASP A 752 -36.63 -22.87 -12.65
C ASP A 752 -35.54 -23.50 -11.75
N SER A 753 -35.75 -24.73 -11.30
CA SER A 753 -34.81 -25.56 -10.54
C SER A 753 -34.60 -26.90 -11.26
N PRO A 754 -33.36 -27.40 -11.37
CA PRO A 754 -33.10 -28.71 -11.98
C PRO A 754 -33.56 -29.85 -11.06
N THR A 755 -34.16 -30.89 -11.63
CA THR A 755 -34.48 -32.13 -10.91
C THR A 755 -33.27 -33.07 -10.85
N PRO A 756 -33.16 -33.96 -9.84
CA PRO A 756 -32.02 -34.87 -9.70
C PRO A 756 -31.75 -35.72 -10.95
N ALA A 757 -32.80 -36.23 -11.61
CA ALA A 757 -32.68 -37.03 -12.83
C ALA A 757 -32.09 -36.25 -14.03
N VAL A 758 -32.29 -34.93 -14.08
CA VAL A 758 -31.70 -34.06 -15.12
C VAL A 758 -30.22 -33.81 -14.83
N LEU A 759 -29.86 -33.61 -13.56
CA LEU A 759 -28.47 -33.45 -13.13
C LEU A 759 -27.67 -34.74 -13.39
N GLN A 760 -28.21 -35.90 -13.02
CA GLN A 760 -27.61 -37.21 -13.29
C GLN A 760 -27.39 -37.40 -14.80
N ARG A 761 -28.42 -37.16 -15.64
CA ARG A 761 -28.28 -37.29 -17.10
C ARG A 761 -27.21 -36.36 -17.68
N ILE A 762 -27.04 -35.15 -17.13
CA ILE A 762 -25.95 -34.25 -17.52
C ILE A 762 -24.58 -34.89 -17.22
N GLN A 763 -24.40 -35.53 -16.06
CA GLN A 763 -23.14 -36.19 -15.68
C GLN A 763 -22.82 -37.44 -16.53
N GLU A 764 -23.85 -38.16 -16.97
CA GLU A 764 -23.75 -39.36 -17.82
C GLU A 764 -23.35 -39.04 -19.26
N ILE A 765 -23.80 -37.90 -19.80
CA ILE A 765 -23.47 -37.47 -21.17
C ILE A 765 -21.96 -37.20 -21.30
N GLN A 766 -21.36 -37.71 -22.38
CA GLN A 766 -20.00 -37.36 -22.79
C GLN A 766 -20.04 -36.25 -23.83
N LEU A 767 -19.24 -35.20 -23.63
CA LEU A 767 -19.06 -34.14 -24.62
C LEU A 767 -18.10 -34.63 -25.71
N VAL A 768 -18.42 -34.32 -26.97
CA VAL A 768 -17.58 -34.62 -28.13
C VAL A 768 -17.04 -33.31 -28.72
N GLY A 769 -15.76 -33.25 -29.09
CA GLY A 769 -15.15 -32.02 -29.62
C GLY A 769 -15.03 -30.88 -28.59
N VAL A 770 -14.87 -31.23 -27.31
CA VAL A 770 -14.47 -30.30 -26.24
C VAL A 770 -13.26 -30.91 -25.55
N ASP A 771 -12.07 -30.58 -26.05
CA ASP A 771 -10.80 -30.99 -25.46
C ASP A 771 -10.38 -30.01 -24.37
N ALA A 772 -9.77 -30.51 -23.29
CA ALA A 772 -9.38 -29.66 -22.17
C ALA A 772 -8.16 -28.79 -22.52
N SER A 773 -8.33 -27.47 -22.53
CA SER A 773 -7.22 -26.54 -22.76
C SER A 773 -6.22 -26.52 -21.58
N PRO A 774 -4.93 -26.19 -21.80
CA PRO A 774 -3.98 -26.08 -20.69
C PRO A 774 -4.41 -25.03 -19.67
N VAL A 775 -4.48 -25.40 -18.38
CA VAL A 775 -4.88 -24.49 -17.30
C VAL A 775 -4.03 -23.23 -17.30
N ARG A 776 -4.67 -22.07 -17.51
CA ARG A 776 -4.03 -20.76 -17.51
C ARG A 776 -3.91 -20.23 -16.09
N VAL A 777 -2.79 -19.58 -15.78
CA VAL A 777 -2.51 -19.01 -14.47
C VAL A 777 -2.10 -17.54 -14.62
N HIS A 778 -2.97 -16.66 -14.17
CA HIS A 778 -2.83 -15.21 -14.22
C HIS A 778 -2.21 -14.70 -12.91
N MET A 779 -0.87 -14.70 -12.87
CA MET A 779 -0.07 -14.08 -11.80
C MET A 779 -0.35 -12.58 -11.69
N PHE A 780 -0.14 -12.01 -10.49
CA PHE A 780 0.03 -10.56 -10.35
C PHE A 780 1.41 -10.15 -10.89
N GLU A 781 1.45 -9.17 -11.78
CA GLU A 781 2.68 -8.72 -12.44
C GLU A 781 3.22 -7.44 -11.80
N TRP A 782 4.43 -7.52 -11.25
CA TRP A 782 5.11 -6.37 -10.66
C TRP A 782 5.76 -5.50 -11.74
N SER A 783 5.37 -4.24 -11.74
CA SER A 783 5.90 -3.15 -12.56
C SER A 783 6.32 -1.98 -11.66
N PRO A 784 7.14 -1.02 -12.13
CA PRO A 784 7.47 0.17 -11.36
C PRO A 784 6.22 0.93 -10.87
N MET A 785 5.17 1.03 -11.69
CA MET A 785 3.89 1.64 -11.26
C MET A 785 3.19 0.85 -10.13
N ALA A 786 3.26 -0.48 -10.16
CA ALA A 786 2.72 -1.32 -9.09
C ALA A 786 3.49 -1.17 -7.79
N LEU A 787 4.82 -1.14 -7.88
CA LEU A 787 5.71 -1.03 -6.74
C LEU A 787 5.60 0.36 -6.10
N GLY A 788 5.58 1.42 -6.90
CA GLY A 788 5.38 2.80 -6.43
C GLY A 788 4.01 3.00 -5.77
N TRP A 789 2.93 2.40 -6.29
CA TRP A 789 1.64 2.38 -5.61
C TRP A 789 1.70 1.68 -4.24
N TYR A 790 2.43 0.56 -4.15
CA TYR A 790 2.53 -0.25 -2.94
C TYR A 790 3.40 0.42 -1.86
N GLU A 791 4.52 1.03 -2.26
CA GLU A 791 5.34 1.89 -1.38
C GLU A 791 4.57 3.12 -0.91
N SER A 792 3.79 3.76 -1.79
CA SER A 792 2.90 4.87 -1.43
C SER A 792 1.86 4.45 -0.38
N LEU A 793 1.32 3.23 -0.50
CA LEU A 793 0.37 2.68 0.46
C LEU A 793 1.03 2.42 1.83
N LEU A 794 2.25 1.86 1.85
CA LEU A 794 3.00 1.63 3.08
C LEU A 794 3.34 2.95 3.80
N TRP A 795 3.97 3.90 3.09
CA TRP A 795 4.32 5.21 3.67
C TRP A 795 3.07 6.02 4.05
N GLY A 796 1.94 5.81 3.36
CA GLY A 796 0.64 6.33 3.76
C GLY A 796 0.16 5.80 5.13
N PHE A 797 0.38 4.52 5.43
CA PHE A 797 0.08 3.95 6.75
C PHE A 797 1.05 4.46 7.84
N VAL A 798 2.35 4.54 7.53
CA VAL A 798 3.36 5.13 8.44
C VAL A 798 2.95 6.54 8.83
N PHE A 799 2.70 7.41 7.85
CA PHE A 799 2.24 8.79 8.04
C PHE A 799 0.94 8.87 8.87
N ALA A 800 -0.08 8.10 8.49
CA ALA A 800 -1.38 8.10 9.16
C ALA A 800 -1.30 7.59 10.61
N SER A 801 -0.34 6.74 10.94
CA SER A 801 -0.09 6.30 12.33
C SER A 801 0.59 7.37 13.17
N GLU A 802 1.62 8.05 12.63
CA GLU A 802 2.40 9.09 13.32
C GLU A 802 1.54 10.32 13.63
N MET A 803 0.68 10.74 12.68
CA MET A 803 -0.35 11.77 12.93
C MET A 803 -1.21 11.46 14.17
N GLN A 804 -1.50 10.17 14.42
CA GLN A 804 -2.27 9.78 15.60
C GLN A 804 -1.38 9.71 16.86
N VAL A 805 -0.09 9.38 16.74
CA VAL A 805 0.84 9.30 17.89
C VAL A 805 1.08 10.68 18.51
N ALA A 806 1.13 11.75 17.71
CA ALA A 806 1.54 13.08 18.14
C ALA A 806 0.67 13.81 19.19
N ARG A 807 -0.48 13.27 19.61
CA ARG A 807 -1.38 13.79 20.68
C ARG A 807 -1.75 15.29 20.61
N GLY A 808 -1.74 15.90 19.43
CA GLY A 808 -2.03 17.34 19.23
C GLY A 808 -0.81 18.22 19.01
N THR A 809 0.41 17.69 19.16
CA THR A 809 1.63 18.30 18.62
C THR A 809 1.77 18.03 17.11
N VAL A 810 2.72 18.71 16.46
CA VAL A 810 3.01 18.52 15.03
C VAL A 810 3.93 17.30 14.85
N GLY A 811 3.33 16.13 14.55
CA GLY A 811 4.05 14.88 14.24
C GLY A 811 5.05 15.02 13.08
N ILE A 812 6.01 14.08 12.99
CA ILE A 812 7.27 14.17 12.20
C ILE A 812 7.10 14.86 10.84
N TRP A 813 6.33 14.24 9.94
CA TRP A 813 6.16 14.69 8.55
C TRP A 813 4.98 15.66 8.37
N ASN A 814 4.25 15.97 9.44
CA ASN A 814 3.09 16.88 9.35
C ASN A 814 3.56 18.28 8.96
N THR A 815 2.78 18.95 8.12
CA THR A 815 3.11 20.20 7.43
C THR A 815 4.24 20.14 6.39
N THR A 816 4.89 18.99 6.13
CA THR A 816 5.95 18.89 5.10
C THR A 816 5.40 18.58 3.70
N ASN A 817 6.11 19.03 2.64
CA ASN A 817 5.71 18.86 1.24
C ASN A 817 5.99 17.43 0.71
N ILE A 818 5.20 16.45 1.16
CA ILE A 818 5.21 15.06 0.69
C ILE A 818 4.83 14.99 -0.81
N LYS A 819 5.59 14.23 -1.61
CA LYS A 819 5.36 14.05 -3.05
C LYS A 819 4.89 12.64 -3.45
N LEU A 820 5.06 11.67 -2.55
CA LEU A 820 4.68 10.28 -2.79
C LEU A 820 3.14 10.10 -2.79
N PHE A 821 2.41 10.91 -2.02
CA PHE A 821 0.95 10.93 -2.00
C PHE A 821 0.41 12.28 -1.52
N HIS A 822 -0.78 12.66 -1.99
CA HIS A 822 -1.42 13.90 -1.56
C HIS A 822 -2.06 13.77 -0.17
N VAL A 823 -1.64 14.62 0.77
CA VAL A 823 -2.25 14.74 2.09
C VAL A 823 -3.42 15.73 2.02
N GLN A 824 -4.63 15.22 1.76
CA GLN A 824 -5.83 16.04 1.84
C GLN A 824 -6.21 16.30 3.30
N GLN A 825 -5.93 17.50 3.81
CA GLN A 825 -6.47 17.94 5.09
C GLN A 825 -7.98 18.12 4.97
N THR A 826 -8.76 17.19 5.54
CA THR A 826 -10.19 17.41 5.74
C THR A 826 -10.36 18.56 6.73
N ALA A 827 -10.92 19.68 6.27
CA ALA A 827 -11.34 20.77 7.15
C ALA A 827 -12.24 20.21 8.26
N ALA A 828 -12.05 20.69 9.49
CA ALA A 828 -12.82 20.22 10.64
C ALA A 828 -14.32 20.37 10.36
N GLN A 829 -15.04 19.25 10.35
CA GLN A 829 -16.47 19.26 10.06
C GLN A 829 -17.19 20.09 11.13
N GLY A 830 -17.88 21.15 10.70
CA GLY A 830 -18.76 21.91 11.57
C GLY A 830 -19.82 20.99 12.21
N PRO A 831 -20.34 21.35 13.39
CA PRO A 831 -21.19 20.47 14.18
C PRO A 831 -22.48 20.11 13.42
N SER A 832 -22.54 18.86 12.92
CA SER A 832 -23.78 18.27 12.42
C SER A 832 -24.66 17.85 13.60
N LEU A 833 -25.98 18.03 13.46
CA LEU A 833 -26.98 17.53 14.41
C LEU A 833 -26.94 16.00 14.57
N THR A 834 -26.31 15.27 13.65
CA THR A 834 -26.06 13.82 13.74
C THR A 834 -24.77 13.43 14.50
N SER A 835 -23.93 14.40 14.92
CA SER A 835 -22.66 14.14 15.60
C SER A 835 -22.33 15.23 16.64
N PRO A 836 -22.83 15.12 17.88
CA PRO A 836 -22.58 16.11 18.94
C PRO A 836 -21.10 16.20 19.37
N ARG A 837 -20.24 15.24 18.98
CA ARG A 837 -18.79 15.28 19.26
C ARG A 837 -18.10 16.48 18.63
N GLY A 838 -18.50 16.87 17.40
CA GLY A 838 -17.87 17.97 16.67
C GLY A 838 -17.93 19.31 17.41
N ALA A 839 -18.95 19.54 18.23
CA ALA A 839 -19.06 20.76 19.04
C ALA A 839 -18.00 20.83 20.16
N VAL A 840 -17.71 19.71 20.83
CA VAL A 840 -16.79 19.68 21.97
C VAL A 840 -15.34 19.80 21.50
N ASP A 841 -14.97 19.06 20.44
CA ASP A 841 -13.62 19.13 19.85
C ASP A 841 -13.34 20.50 19.20
N ALA A 842 -14.36 21.12 18.57
CA ALA A 842 -14.25 22.49 18.04
C ALA A 842 -14.06 23.54 19.14
N VAL A 843 -14.70 23.38 20.30
CA VAL A 843 -14.50 24.28 21.45
C VAL A 843 -13.12 24.07 22.08
N GLY A 844 -12.68 22.82 22.30
CA GLY A 844 -11.36 22.51 22.85
C GLY A 844 -10.21 23.06 21.99
N SER A 845 -10.27 22.86 20.68
CA SER A 845 -9.27 23.38 19.73
C SER A 845 -9.29 24.92 19.62
N ASN A 846 -10.46 25.57 19.73
CA ASN A 846 -10.55 27.03 19.82
C ASN A 846 -9.97 27.60 21.14
N ILE A 847 -10.08 26.86 22.25
CA ILE A 847 -9.49 27.28 23.53
C ILE A 847 -7.96 27.17 23.48
N VAL A 848 -7.41 26.04 23.01
CA VAL A 848 -5.96 25.84 22.90
C VAL A 848 -5.31 26.88 21.96
N SER A 849 -5.91 27.14 20.80
CA SER A 849 -5.41 28.15 19.86
C SER A 849 -5.51 29.59 20.39
N ARG A 850 -6.57 29.94 21.14
CA ARG A 850 -6.66 31.25 21.81
C ARG A 850 -5.63 31.42 22.93
N ILE A 851 -5.39 30.39 23.74
CA ILE A 851 -4.35 30.42 24.79
C ILE A 851 -2.97 30.61 24.15
N GLY A 852 -2.68 29.93 23.04
CA GLY A 852 -1.44 30.12 22.28
C GLY A 852 -1.26 31.54 21.71
N ALA A 853 -2.35 32.24 21.40
CA ALA A 853 -2.33 33.61 20.86
C ALA A 853 -2.22 34.72 21.93
N ILE A 854 -2.61 34.45 23.18
CA ILE A 854 -2.69 35.48 24.24
C ILE A 854 -1.30 35.90 24.75
N ASN A 855 -0.30 35.01 24.72
CA ASN A 855 1.07 35.29 25.18
C ASN A 855 1.93 36.13 24.19
N LEU A 856 1.32 36.82 23.21
CA LEU A 856 2.02 37.53 22.13
C LEU A 856 1.83 39.06 22.09
N ARG A 857 1.23 39.69 23.11
CA ARG A 857 1.13 41.16 23.20
C ARG A 857 1.41 41.72 24.61
N GLY A 858 2.65 42.13 24.82
CA GLY A 858 3.13 42.85 26.01
C GLY A 858 4.66 42.77 26.09
N ALA A 859 5.43 43.86 26.01
CA ALA A 859 5.05 45.25 25.79
C ALA A 859 6.10 46.01 24.95
N ALA A 860 5.62 46.92 24.09
CA ALA A 860 6.41 47.96 23.45
C ALA A 860 5.50 49.17 23.24
N GLY A 861 5.89 50.33 23.78
CA GLY A 861 5.07 51.55 23.73
C GLY A 861 5.90 52.76 24.14
N SER A 862 6.40 53.50 23.15
CA SER A 862 7.18 54.72 23.35
C SER A 862 6.30 55.91 23.73
N ALA A 863 6.86 56.85 24.49
CA ALA A 863 6.16 58.05 24.95
C ALA A 863 6.22 59.21 23.93
N VAL A 864 5.22 60.10 23.97
CA VAL A 864 5.31 61.57 23.81
C VAL A 864 3.90 62.18 24.09
N PRO A 865 3.76 63.43 24.62
CA PRO A 865 2.54 63.84 25.34
C PRO A 865 1.74 65.00 24.72
N PRO A 866 0.48 65.18 25.16
CA PRO A 866 -0.20 66.48 25.27
C PRO A 866 -0.40 66.90 26.75
N GLY A 867 -0.73 68.16 27.09
CA GLY A 867 -0.88 69.33 26.23
C GLY A 867 -2.19 70.09 26.47
N GLY A 868 -2.17 71.06 27.39
CA GLY A 868 -3.26 72.04 27.58
C GLY A 868 -4.43 71.58 28.44
N ALA A 869 -4.85 72.42 29.39
CA ALA A 869 -6.00 72.17 30.25
C ALA A 869 -7.01 73.32 30.18
N GLN A 870 -8.30 72.99 30.12
CA GLN A 870 -9.37 73.77 30.75
C GLN A 870 -10.66 72.95 30.85
N ALA A 871 -11.27 72.97 32.04
CA ALA A 871 -12.62 72.47 32.29
C ALA A 871 -13.57 73.65 32.55
N PRO A 872 -14.88 73.43 32.56
CA PRO A 872 -15.62 73.94 33.73
C PRO A 872 -16.78 73.06 34.22
N ARG A 873 -16.99 73.13 35.54
CA ARG A 873 -18.22 72.84 36.33
C ARG A 873 -18.59 71.34 36.45
N ARG A 874 -18.75 70.74 37.65
CA ARG A 874 -19.35 71.10 38.97
C ARG A 874 -20.75 70.47 39.12
N SER A 875 -20.88 69.47 39.98
CA SER A 875 -21.65 69.52 41.25
C SER A 875 -21.80 68.12 41.85
N GLY A 876 -21.51 67.96 43.13
CA GLY A 876 -21.49 66.67 43.85
C GLY A 876 -20.25 66.59 44.72
#